data_AF-A0A9D6FCP3-F1
#
_entry.id   AF-A0A9D6FCP3-F1
#
_cell.length_a   1.000
_cell.length_b   1.000
_cell.length_c   1.000
_cell.angle_alpha   90.00
_cell.angle_beta   90.00
_cell.angle_gamma   90.00
#
_symmetry.space_group_name_H-M   'P 1'
#
loop_
_entity.id
_entity.type
_entity.pdbx_description
1 polymer ?
#
loop_
_entity_poly.entity_id
_entity_poly.type
_entity_poly.pdbx_seq_one_letter_code
_entity_poly.pdbx_strand_id
1 'polypeptide(L)'
;MISATWNVLRQKDQQKPEDLEEAAKVLSQVQRELAQQAQTLAGRIGRRELDGVNDEFAGLNENLQKAVEAMEPAAEMLEGKKFEEALTPEQTALQYLLRAEALFKDIQVAFGNQGGGGGGGSAGRDLTDLFSLELDTSKNQYETLNQFQSGQNNAEVQEALRKLQELARRQEQLARQQRDQKDTMRAANRWEQEMLRRETEELARKLEQLSRQTNSSQLNQASRSLSQAARDMQQSSNSQQQGNSQQQGGQQGGGQPQANNQQQRDSDGNSERLRALDRLREASNLLSGQQNQWHEQRINELSDKAADLARRQEGIADKTKEMAGQSQEPNVSERAMREALSQLVDDKTELLDGLRELEQQINQSAARMAGDQKDAARDLRGASAMIQEERMADKIKQGFWLSQRGLASTAAPLEEDLRAGLGRLKDKIEEAIRSFEQGGEEDNLQRALEAAERVRQGLEAMASQSGQQGQQGQQGQSGQQAGSENQQGGQQGDQQQGNGAQGNSQSAQGNQAGGSPWGTRSGTPNGGLRNGLAGTWSGRPGDAWNQGGYVPIPPDRPLTPEEQRAIAEQYGYLRQEASGIGDLVGENADLGRLVQELVRSMNNLDWARFQGNPALLEKMRAELTDRWKDLELRLRRELQTEEPDTVRLANQERVPERYRAIVEEYYRSISKSKQ
;
A
#
# COMPACT_ATOMS: atom_id res chain seq x y z
N MET A 1 10.23 -28.40 -27.94
CA MET A 1 11.25 -27.86 -28.88
C MET A 1 10.90 -28.17 -30.32
N ILE A 2 11.14 -29.38 -30.84
CA ILE A 2 10.92 -29.72 -32.27
C ILE A 2 9.55 -29.28 -32.81
N SER A 3 8.46 -29.48 -32.06
CA SER A 3 7.12 -29.02 -32.45
C SER A 3 7.01 -27.49 -32.56
N ALA A 4 7.67 -26.75 -31.68
CA ALA A 4 7.73 -25.29 -31.71
C ALA A 4 8.58 -24.79 -32.89
N THR A 5 9.71 -25.44 -33.16
CA THR A 5 10.57 -25.18 -34.33
C THR A 5 9.80 -25.43 -35.64
N TRP A 6 9.04 -26.52 -35.72
CA TRP A 6 8.14 -26.82 -36.85
C TRP A 6 7.00 -25.80 -37.00
N ASN A 7 6.43 -25.33 -35.90
CA ASN A 7 5.36 -24.32 -35.94
C ASN A 7 5.87 -23.00 -36.50
N VAL A 8 7.06 -22.56 -36.08
CA VAL A 8 7.71 -21.35 -36.62
C VAL A 8 8.06 -21.55 -38.10
N LEU A 9 8.58 -22.71 -38.49
CA LEU A 9 8.88 -23.01 -39.89
C LEU A 9 7.63 -22.97 -40.78
N ARG A 10 6.50 -23.51 -40.29
CA ARG A 10 5.22 -23.52 -41.00
C ARG A 10 4.60 -22.13 -41.15
N GLN A 11 4.83 -21.24 -40.19
CA GLN A 11 4.28 -19.89 -40.16
C GLN A 11 5.25 -18.83 -40.70
N LYS A 12 6.45 -19.24 -41.14
CA LYS A 12 7.52 -18.34 -41.59
C LYS A 12 7.09 -17.37 -42.69
N ASP A 13 6.23 -17.81 -43.61
CA ASP A 13 5.74 -16.98 -44.72
C ASP A 13 4.61 -16.00 -44.30
N GLN A 14 4.05 -16.17 -43.10
CA GLN A 14 2.92 -15.38 -42.58
C GLN A 14 3.33 -14.45 -41.43
N GLN A 15 4.49 -14.65 -40.82
CA GLN A 15 4.98 -13.86 -39.68
C GLN A 15 5.86 -12.69 -40.14
N LYS A 16 5.87 -11.62 -39.34
CA LYS A 16 6.76 -10.48 -39.59
C LYS A 16 8.21 -10.85 -39.28
N PRO A 17 9.19 -10.18 -39.91
CA PRO A 17 10.61 -10.44 -39.64
C PRO A 17 11.03 -10.19 -38.18
N GLU A 18 10.31 -9.32 -37.47
CA GLU A 18 10.50 -9.05 -36.04
C GLU A 18 10.05 -10.24 -35.18
N ASP A 19 8.86 -10.79 -35.45
CA ASP A 19 8.30 -11.95 -34.74
C ASP A 19 9.18 -13.20 -34.93
N LEU A 20 9.75 -13.38 -36.13
CA LEU A 20 10.69 -14.46 -36.42
C LEU A 20 12.02 -14.31 -35.68
N GLU A 21 12.45 -13.09 -35.41
CA GLU A 21 13.65 -12.83 -34.62
C GLU A 21 13.42 -13.09 -33.13
N GLU A 22 12.26 -12.71 -32.62
CA GLU A 22 11.87 -13.03 -31.25
C GLU A 22 11.72 -14.54 -31.06
N ALA A 23 11.05 -15.23 -31.98
CA ALA A 23 10.93 -16.68 -31.97
C ALA A 23 12.29 -17.38 -32.06
N ALA A 24 13.23 -16.88 -32.88
CA ALA A 24 14.60 -17.40 -32.95
C ALA A 24 15.34 -17.28 -31.61
N LYS A 25 15.25 -16.12 -30.95
CA LYS A 25 15.88 -15.88 -29.63
C LYS A 25 15.28 -16.76 -28.55
N VAL A 26 13.97 -16.88 -28.50
CA VAL A 26 13.27 -17.72 -27.51
C VAL A 26 13.62 -19.19 -27.73
N LEU A 27 13.55 -19.68 -28.97
CA LEU A 27 13.85 -21.09 -29.26
C LEU A 27 15.33 -21.42 -29.00
N SER A 28 16.26 -20.54 -29.37
CA SER A 28 17.68 -20.76 -29.09
C SER A 28 17.99 -20.76 -27.60
N GLN A 29 17.35 -19.86 -26.83
CA GLN A 29 17.49 -19.80 -25.39
C GLN A 29 16.98 -21.09 -24.73
N VAL A 30 15.75 -21.53 -25.05
CA VAL A 30 15.19 -22.76 -24.47
C VAL A 30 16.04 -23.99 -24.86
N GLN A 31 16.58 -24.04 -26.08
CA GLN A 31 17.47 -25.11 -26.51
C GLN A 31 18.79 -25.13 -25.71
N ARG A 32 19.38 -23.96 -25.41
CA ARG A 32 20.57 -23.85 -24.55
C ARG A 32 20.27 -24.25 -23.11
N GLU A 33 19.11 -23.87 -22.59
CA GLU A 33 18.69 -24.25 -21.24
C GLU A 33 18.53 -25.77 -21.10
N LEU A 34 17.91 -26.43 -22.09
CA LEU A 34 17.81 -27.90 -22.12
C LEU A 34 19.18 -28.57 -22.19
N ALA A 35 20.11 -28.03 -22.98
CA ALA A 35 21.49 -28.51 -23.05
C ALA A 35 22.18 -28.38 -21.68
N GLN A 36 22.02 -27.25 -20.99
CA GLN A 36 22.59 -27.03 -19.66
C GLN A 36 22.02 -27.96 -18.60
N GLN A 37 20.71 -28.25 -18.63
CA GLN A 37 20.07 -29.20 -17.73
C GLN A 37 20.59 -30.62 -17.95
N ALA A 38 20.64 -31.07 -19.21
CA ALA A 38 21.19 -32.38 -19.55
C ALA A 38 22.68 -32.50 -19.18
N GLN A 39 23.47 -31.44 -19.37
CA GLN A 39 24.88 -31.39 -18.98
C GLN A 39 25.07 -31.45 -17.46
N THR A 40 24.23 -30.71 -16.72
CA THR A 40 24.26 -30.71 -15.26
C THR A 40 23.91 -32.08 -14.71
N LEU A 41 22.88 -32.72 -15.27
CA LEU A 41 22.46 -34.07 -14.93
C LEU A 41 23.55 -35.10 -15.22
N ALA A 42 24.13 -35.10 -16.44
CA ALA A 42 25.26 -35.96 -16.81
C ALA A 42 26.45 -35.79 -15.86
N GLY A 43 26.81 -34.53 -15.55
CA GLY A 43 27.88 -34.22 -14.61
C GLY A 43 27.59 -34.70 -13.18
N ARG A 44 26.33 -34.70 -12.73
CA ARG A 44 25.93 -35.23 -11.41
C ARG A 44 25.96 -36.76 -11.38
N ILE A 45 25.56 -37.43 -12.46
CA ILE A 45 25.65 -38.89 -12.60
C ILE A 45 27.13 -39.33 -12.56
N GLY A 46 27.99 -38.69 -13.34
CA GLY A 46 29.42 -38.98 -13.37
C GLY A 46 30.14 -38.69 -12.04
N ARG A 47 29.83 -37.57 -11.37
CA ARG A 47 30.44 -37.22 -10.07
C ARG A 47 30.10 -38.16 -8.92
N ARG A 48 29.00 -38.91 -9.01
CA ARG A 48 28.61 -39.89 -7.99
C ARG A 48 29.24 -41.26 -8.22
N GLU A 49 30.18 -41.38 -9.16
CA GLU A 49 30.86 -42.63 -9.55
C GLU A 49 29.87 -43.79 -9.83
N LEU A 50 28.65 -43.44 -10.26
CA LEU A 50 27.62 -44.41 -10.63
C LEU A 50 28.01 -45.16 -11.93
N ASP A 51 28.91 -44.58 -12.72
CA ASP A 51 29.51 -45.17 -13.93
C ASP A 51 30.29 -46.48 -13.63
N GLY A 52 30.69 -46.73 -12.38
CA GLY A 52 31.38 -47.97 -11.98
C GLY A 52 30.48 -49.05 -11.38
N VAL A 53 29.17 -48.77 -11.21
CA VAL A 53 28.23 -49.66 -10.50
C VAL A 53 27.49 -50.61 -11.44
N ASN A 54 27.15 -50.16 -12.66
CA ASN A 54 26.56 -50.99 -13.72
C ASN A 54 26.75 -50.32 -15.10
N ASP A 55 26.91 -51.12 -16.17
CA ASP A 55 27.12 -50.65 -17.55
C ASP A 55 25.97 -49.73 -18.04
N GLU A 56 24.78 -49.90 -17.47
CA GLU A 56 23.57 -49.13 -17.77
C GLU A 56 23.70 -47.64 -17.36
N PHE A 57 24.41 -47.33 -16.27
CA PHE A 57 24.63 -45.93 -15.84
C PHE A 57 25.63 -45.21 -16.72
N ALA A 58 26.70 -45.92 -17.13
CA ALA A 58 27.66 -45.41 -18.10
C ALA A 58 26.97 -45.11 -19.44
N GLY A 59 26.10 -46.02 -19.89
CA GLY A 59 25.25 -45.80 -21.06
C GLY A 59 24.29 -44.61 -20.91
N LEU A 60 23.68 -44.42 -19.73
CA LEU A 60 22.81 -43.27 -19.45
C LEU A 60 23.58 -41.95 -19.56
N ASN A 61 24.74 -41.86 -18.90
CA ASN A 61 25.61 -40.68 -18.90
C ASN A 61 26.12 -40.36 -20.32
N GLU A 62 26.56 -41.37 -21.07
CA GLU A 62 27.02 -41.21 -22.46
C GLU A 62 25.90 -40.69 -23.39
N ASN A 63 24.68 -41.23 -23.27
CA ASN A 63 23.55 -40.75 -24.08
C ASN A 63 23.16 -39.30 -23.70
N LEU A 64 23.22 -38.92 -22.42
CA LEU A 64 22.97 -37.53 -22.02
C LEU A 64 24.05 -36.57 -22.57
N GLN A 65 25.33 -36.96 -22.54
CA GLN A 65 26.41 -36.15 -23.12
C GLN A 65 26.26 -35.98 -24.63
N LYS A 66 25.95 -37.06 -25.36
CA LYS A 66 25.68 -36.99 -26.81
C LYS A 66 24.44 -36.16 -27.15
N ALA A 67 23.45 -36.14 -26.27
CA ALA A 67 22.30 -35.25 -26.42
C ALA A 67 22.72 -33.78 -26.30
N VAL A 68 23.55 -33.43 -25.31
CA VAL A 68 24.09 -32.06 -25.14
C VAL A 68 24.91 -31.63 -26.35
N GLU A 69 25.81 -32.49 -26.84
CA GLU A 69 26.63 -32.24 -28.04
C GLU A 69 25.79 -31.97 -29.29
N ALA A 70 24.60 -32.58 -29.39
CA ALA A 70 23.66 -32.33 -30.48
C ALA A 70 22.77 -31.10 -30.23
N MET A 71 22.55 -30.68 -28.98
CA MET A 71 21.72 -29.52 -28.66
C MET A 71 22.43 -28.17 -28.86
N GLU A 72 23.75 -28.10 -28.62
CA GLU A 72 24.54 -26.88 -28.86
C GLU A 72 24.47 -26.37 -30.31
N PRO A 73 24.76 -27.19 -31.35
CA PRO A 73 24.65 -26.74 -32.74
C PRO A 73 23.19 -26.44 -33.13
N ALA A 74 22.21 -27.12 -32.55
CA ALA A 74 20.79 -26.77 -32.75
C ALA A 74 20.51 -25.36 -32.23
N ALA A 75 20.99 -25.01 -31.04
CA ALA A 75 20.79 -23.67 -30.47
C ALA A 75 21.45 -22.57 -31.31
N GLU A 76 22.67 -22.80 -31.81
CA GLU A 76 23.36 -21.86 -32.71
C GLU A 76 22.62 -21.67 -34.03
N MET A 77 22.09 -22.76 -34.61
CA MET A 77 21.29 -22.70 -35.84
C MET A 77 19.96 -21.96 -35.61
N LEU A 78 19.30 -22.16 -34.46
CA LEU A 78 18.08 -21.43 -34.08
C LEU A 78 18.36 -19.94 -33.89
N GLU A 79 19.46 -19.57 -33.23
CA GLU A 79 19.88 -18.18 -33.07
C GLU A 79 20.18 -17.53 -34.43
N GLY A 80 20.76 -18.28 -35.36
CA GLY A 80 20.99 -17.88 -36.74
C GLY A 80 19.73 -17.85 -37.63
N LYS A 81 18.51 -18.04 -37.09
CA LYS A 81 17.23 -18.11 -37.83
C LYS A 81 17.16 -19.27 -38.85
N LYS A 82 18.02 -20.28 -38.69
CA LYS A 82 18.11 -21.48 -39.55
C LYS A 82 17.26 -22.63 -39.00
N PHE A 83 15.95 -22.39 -38.89
CA PHE A 83 15.00 -23.33 -38.27
C PHE A 83 14.97 -24.71 -38.95
N GLU A 84 15.13 -24.78 -40.27
CA GLU A 84 15.12 -26.04 -41.02
C GLU A 84 16.40 -26.86 -40.80
N GLU A 85 17.57 -26.20 -40.78
CA GLU A 85 18.87 -26.84 -40.49
C GLU A 85 18.92 -27.34 -39.03
N ALA A 86 18.30 -26.61 -38.10
CA ALA A 86 18.24 -26.95 -36.68
C ALA A 86 17.44 -28.22 -36.37
N LEU A 87 16.49 -28.62 -37.23
CA LEU A 87 15.67 -29.82 -36.98
C LEU A 87 16.49 -31.11 -36.91
N THR A 88 17.55 -31.22 -37.70
CA THR A 88 18.40 -32.42 -37.74
C THR A 88 19.17 -32.64 -36.42
N PRO A 89 19.91 -31.65 -35.88
CA PRO A 89 20.53 -31.78 -34.58
C PRO A 89 19.49 -31.87 -33.43
N GLU A 90 18.34 -31.19 -33.51
CA GLU A 90 17.26 -31.37 -32.52
C GLU A 90 16.72 -32.81 -32.47
N GLN A 91 16.50 -33.45 -33.62
CA GLN A 91 16.05 -34.85 -33.69
C GLN A 91 17.12 -35.81 -33.18
N THR A 92 18.38 -35.52 -33.47
CA THR A 92 19.53 -36.30 -33.00
C THR A 92 19.62 -36.24 -31.47
N ALA A 93 19.49 -35.03 -30.90
CA ALA A 93 19.41 -34.83 -29.45
C ALA A 93 18.24 -35.60 -28.83
N LEU A 94 17.06 -35.52 -29.44
CA LEU A 94 15.89 -36.28 -28.99
C LEU A 94 16.14 -37.80 -29.01
N GLN A 95 16.78 -38.33 -30.05
CA GLN A 95 17.07 -39.76 -30.13
C GLN A 95 17.97 -40.21 -28.98
N TYR A 96 18.99 -39.43 -28.64
CA TYR A 96 19.85 -39.73 -27.50
C TYR A 96 19.11 -39.59 -26.16
N LEU A 97 18.26 -38.57 -26.00
CA LEU A 97 17.41 -38.44 -24.82
C LEU A 97 16.44 -39.63 -24.66
N LEU A 98 15.84 -40.14 -25.74
CA LEU A 98 14.95 -41.30 -25.69
C LEU A 98 15.70 -42.59 -25.33
N ARG A 99 16.95 -42.74 -25.81
CA ARG A 99 17.83 -43.84 -25.39
C ARG A 99 18.22 -43.73 -23.91
N ALA A 100 18.52 -42.52 -23.45
CA ALA A 100 18.76 -42.24 -22.03
C ALA A 100 17.52 -42.56 -21.19
N GLU A 101 16.32 -42.18 -21.64
CA GLU A 101 15.06 -42.48 -20.95
C GLU A 101 14.79 -43.99 -20.86
N ALA A 102 15.07 -44.74 -21.93
CA ALA A 102 14.94 -46.20 -21.93
C ALA A 102 15.89 -46.83 -20.90
N LEU A 103 17.17 -46.45 -20.91
CA LEU A 103 18.15 -46.92 -19.92
C LEU A 103 17.78 -46.52 -18.49
N PHE A 104 17.24 -45.31 -18.30
CA PHE A 104 16.74 -44.86 -16.99
C PHE A 104 15.59 -45.74 -16.49
N LYS A 105 14.63 -46.11 -17.36
CA LYS A 105 13.54 -47.03 -17.00
C LYS A 105 14.05 -48.42 -16.67
N ASP A 106 15.02 -48.92 -17.43
CA ASP A 106 15.63 -50.23 -17.18
C ASP A 106 16.37 -50.25 -15.83
N ILE A 107 17.13 -49.19 -15.52
CA ILE A 107 17.73 -48.97 -14.20
C ILE A 107 16.61 -48.96 -13.13
N GLN A 108 15.57 -48.17 -13.32
CA GLN A 108 14.45 -48.08 -12.37
C GLN A 108 13.80 -49.45 -12.10
N VAL A 109 13.65 -50.29 -13.13
CA VAL A 109 13.10 -51.65 -13.01
C VAL A 109 14.10 -52.60 -12.34
N ALA A 110 15.38 -52.57 -12.70
CA ALA A 110 16.42 -53.41 -12.13
C ALA A 110 16.58 -53.16 -10.61
N PHE A 111 16.60 -51.90 -10.21
CA PHE A 111 16.64 -51.51 -8.79
C PHE A 111 15.28 -51.66 -8.08
N GLY A 112 14.17 -51.66 -8.82
CA GLY A 112 12.83 -51.93 -8.31
C GLY A 112 12.54 -53.42 -8.06
N ASN A 113 13.21 -54.32 -8.79
CA ASN A 113 13.00 -55.77 -8.71
C ASN A 113 13.96 -56.49 -7.73
N GLN A 114 15.03 -55.82 -7.29
CA GLN A 114 16.00 -56.32 -6.30
C GLN A 114 15.67 -55.84 -4.87
N GLY A 115 14.40 -55.93 -4.49
CA GLY A 115 13.88 -55.52 -3.18
C GLY A 115 13.56 -56.70 -2.27
N GLY A 116 14.49 -57.66 -2.14
CA GLY A 116 14.31 -58.87 -1.34
C GLY A 116 15.61 -59.27 -0.64
N GLY A 117 15.92 -58.61 0.48
CA GLY A 117 16.98 -59.01 1.41
C GLY A 117 18.29 -58.25 1.29
N GLY A 118 18.68 -57.57 2.38
CA GLY A 118 20.06 -57.33 2.78
C GLY A 118 20.91 -56.37 1.92
N GLY A 119 21.05 -55.13 2.39
CA GLY A 119 22.27 -54.32 2.28
C GLY A 119 22.89 -54.14 0.89
N GLY A 120 22.48 -53.09 0.16
CA GLY A 120 23.21 -52.58 -1.01
C GLY A 120 22.29 -52.04 -2.09
N GLY A 121 21.87 -50.78 -2.00
CA GLY A 121 20.97 -50.19 -2.99
C GLY A 121 20.80 -48.67 -2.88
N SER A 122 21.90 -47.93 -2.67
CA SER A 122 21.89 -46.45 -2.63
C SER A 122 21.70 -45.84 -4.03
N ALA A 123 22.37 -46.42 -5.05
CA ALA A 123 22.47 -45.88 -6.39
C ALA A 123 21.14 -45.59 -7.11
N GLY A 124 20.14 -46.47 -6.96
CA GLY A 124 18.83 -46.28 -7.61
C GLY A 124 17.98 -45.16 -7.02
N ARG A 125 18.04 -44.95 -5.68
CA ARG A 125 17.32 -43.84 -5.01
C ARG A 125 17.99 -42.50 -5.26
N ASP A 126 19.33 -42.51 -5.28
CA ASP A 126 20.15 -41.33 -5.55
C ASP A 126 19.87 -40.73 -6.94
N LEU A 127 19.53 -41.56 -7.95
CA LEU A 127 19.10 -41.07 -9.25
C LEU A 127 17.70 -40.45 -9.23
N THR A 128 16.74 -41.08 -8.57
CA THR A 128 15.36 -40.56 -8.51
C THR A 128 15.34 -39.19 -7.84
N ASP A 129 16.06 -39.02 -6.74
CA ASP A 129 16.17 -37.74 -6.03
C ASP A 129 16.86 -36.66 -6.90
N LEU A 130 17.81 -37.03 -7.77
CA LEU A 130 18.46 -36.10 -8.70
C LEU A 130 17.53 -35.58 -9.78
N PHE A 131 16.72 -36.46 -10.38
CA PHE A 131 15.75 -36.07 -11.41
C PHE A 131 14.60 -35.25 -10.83
N SER A 132 14.11 -35.62 -9.64
CA SER A 132 13.09 -34.83 -8.92
C SER A 132 13.58 -33.41 -8.63
N LEU A 133 14.83 -33.24 -8.21
CA LEU A 133 15.41 -31.94 -7.92
C LEU A 133 15.57 -31.06 -9.18
N GLU A 134 15.86 -31.66 -10.33
CA GLU A 134 15.98 -30.94 -11.61
C GLU A 134 14.60 -30.55 -12.18
N LEU A 135 13.60 -31.44 -12.05
CA LEU A 135 12.20 -31.16 -12.38
C LEU A 135 11.64 -30.00 -11.53
N ASP A 136 11.90 -30.01 -10.23
CA ASP A 136 11.48 -28.97 -9.29
C ASP A 136 12.14 -27.62 -9.62
N THR A 137 13.43 -27.63 -10.00
CA THR A 137 14.15 -26.43 -10.44
C THR A 137 13.56 -25.84 -11.73
N SER A 138 13.15 -26.69 -12.68
CA SER A 138 12.53 -26.24 -13.94
C SER A 138 11.12 -25.67 -13.78
N LYS A 139 10.29 -26.26 -12.90
CA LYS A 139 8.95 -25.75 -12.55
C LYS A 139 9.04 -24.39 -11.87
N ASN A 140 9.91 -24.28 -10.86
CA ASN A 140 10.13 -23.02 -10.15
C ASN A 140 10.56 -21.90 -11.11
N GLN A 141 11.40 -22.19 -12.12
CA GLN A 141 11.85 -21.19 -13.10
C GLN A 141 10.74 -20.77 -14.10
N TYR A 142 9.87 -21.69 -14.53
CA TYR A 142 8.73 -21.36 -15.40
C TYR A 142 7.64 -20.56 -14.67
N GLU A 143 7.37 -20.89 -13.40
CA GLU A 143 6.44 -20.12 -12.56
C GLU A 143 7.00 -18.73 -12.21
N THR A 144 8.31 -18.62 -11.99
CA THR A 144 8.98 -17.34 -11.74
C THR A 144 8.84 -16.37 -12.91
N LEU A 145 8.87 -16.86 -14.17
CA LEU A 145 8.74 -16.01 -15.36
C LEU A 145 7.33 -15.40 -15.49
N ASN A 146 6.28 -16.20 -15.23
CA ASN A 146 4.90 -15.72 -15.25
C ASN A 146 4.58 -14.80 -14.05
N GLN A 147 5.15 -15.08 -12.87
CA GLN A 147 4.95 -14.25 -11.67
C GLN A 147 5.65 -12.88 -11.78
N PHE A 148 6.77 -12.80 -12.50
CA PHE A 148 7.49 -11.54 -12.71
C PHE A 148 6.66 -10.51 -13.50
N GLN A 149 5.95 -10.96 -14.54
CA GLN A 149 5.16 -10.08 -15.40
C GLN A 149 3.90 -9.53 -14.69
N SER A 150 3.22 -10.35 -13.89
CA SER A 150 2.07 -9.90 -13.07
C SER A 150 2.50 -9.09 -11.83
N GLY A 151 3.65 -9.40 -11.24
CA GLY A 151 4.21 -8.66 -10.11
C GLY A 151 4.67 -7.24 -10.49
N GLN A 152 5.23 -7.08 -11.70
CA GLN A 152 5.69 -5.78 -12.21
C GLN A 152 4.54 -4.80 -12.44
N ASN A 153 3.46 -5.22 -13.10
CA ASN A 153 2.28 -4.37 -13.32
C ASN A 153 1.70 -3.86 -12.00
N ASN A 154 1.67 -4.68 -10.95
CA ASN A 154 1.10 -4.30 -9.66
C ASN A 154 2.03 -3.35 -8.87
N ALA A 155 3.34 -3.58 -8.90
CA ALA A 155 4.31 -2.63 -8.34
C ALA A 155 4.21 -1.25 -8.99
N GLU A 156 3.95 -1.20 -10.29
CA GLU A 156 3.73 0.04 -11.03
C GLU A 156 2.42 0.76 -10.64
N VAL A 157 1.35 0.02 -10.31
CA VAL A 157 0.10 0.61 -9.76
C VAL A 157 0.36 1.25 -8.38
N GLN A 158 1.11 0.59 -7.50
CA GLN A 158 1.46 1.15 -6.18
C GLN A 158 2.32 2.40 -6.31
N GLU A 159 3.31 2.38 -7.21
CA GLU A 159 4.14 3.54 -7.50
C GLU A 159 3.28 4.71 -8.02
N ALA A 160 2.31 4.42 -8.90
CA ALA A 160 1.37 5.42 -9.38
C ALA A 160 0.51 6.00 -8.26
N LEU A 161 0.01 5.18 -7.33
CA LEU A 161 -0.76 5.65 -6.17
C LEU A 161 0.07 6.58 -5.28
N ARG A 162 1.31 6.20 -4.95
CA ARG A 162 2.23 7.04 -4.15
C ARG A 162 2.50 8.38 -4.83
N LYS A 163 2.81 8.36 -6.14
CA LYS A 163 3.03 9.59 -6.91
C LYS A 163 1.78 10.47 -6.94
N LEU A 164 0.60 9.86 -7.08
CA LEU A 164 -0.66 10.59 -7.10
C LEU A 164 -0.94 11.28 -5.75
N GLN A 165 -0.73 10.59 -4.63
CA GLN A 165 -0.83 11.19 -3.29
C GLN A 165 0.16 12.35 -3.10
N GLU A 166 1.39 12.20 -3.61
CA GLU A 166 2.40 13.26 -3.59
C GLU A 166 1.97 14.48 -4.42
N LEU A 167 1.43 14.26 -5.62
CA LEU A 167 0.90 15.32 -6.48
C LEU A 167 -0.26 16.05 -5.83
N ALA A 168 -1.20 15.32 -5.20
CA ALA A 168 -2.31 15.92 -4.46
C ALA A 168 -1.82 16.80 -3.31
N ARG A 169 -0.83 16.32 -2.52
CA ARG A 169 -0.22 17.10 -1.43
C ARG A 169 0.51 18.35 -1.94
N ARG A 170 1.28 18.24 -3.02
CA ARG A 170 1.97 19.39 -3.63
C ARG A 170 0.96 20.43 -4.15
N GLN A 171 -0.10 19.98 -4.80
CA GLN A 171 -1.18 20.85 -5.27
C GLN A 171 -1.85 21.59 -4.10
N GLU A 172 -2.08 20.90 -2.99
CA GLU A 172 -2.65 21.51 -1.78
C GLU A 172 -1.70 22.56 -1.18
N GLN A 173 -0.40 22.28 -1.12
CA GLN A 173 0.61 23.22 -0.62
C GLN A 173 0.70 24.48 -1.50
N LEU A 174 0.68 24.32 -2.83
CA LEU A 174 0.69 25.46 -3.75
C LEU A 174 -0.57 26.32 -3.65
N ALA A 175 -1.73 25.68 -3.49
CA ALA A 175 -2.99 26.40 -3.28
C ALA A 175 -2.96 27.23 -1.99
N ARG A 176 -2.26 26.75 -0.94
CA ARG A 176 -2.02 27.50 0.30
C ARG A 176 -1.02 28.63 0.12
N GLN A 177 0.15 28.38 -0.49
CA GLN A 177 1.22 29.38 -0.63
C GLN A 177 0.85 30.58 -1.53
N GLN A 178 0.07 30.36 -2.59
CA GLN A 178 -0.37 31.47 -3.44
C GLN A 178 -1.35 32.42 -2.76
N ARG A 179 -2.07 31.97 -1.72
CA ARG A 179 -2.95 32.85 -0.96
C ARG A 179 -2.19 33.89 -0.15
N ASP A 180 -0.95 33.60 0.25
CA ASP A 180 -0.18 34.44 1.17
C ASP A 180 0.83 35.36 0.47
N GLN A 181 1.08 35.20 -0.84
CA GLN A 181 2.18 35.88 -1.53
C GLN A 181 1.77 37.14 -2.32
N LYS A 182 2.46 38.25 -2.04
CA LYS A 182 2.47 39.48 -2.86
C LYS A 182 3.34 39.30 -4.11
N ASP A 183 2.89 39.93 -5.20
CA ASP A 183 3.32 39.96 -6.62
C ASP A 183 4.72 39.47 -7.08
N THR A 184 5.75 39.42 -6.24
CA THR A 184 7.13 39.10 -6.65
C THR A 184 7.46 37.60 -6.76
N MET A 185 6.68 36.71 -6.13
CA MET A 185 6.90 35.24 -6.19
C MET A 185 6.02 34.51 -7.22
N ARG A 186 5.17 35.23 -7.96
CA ARG A 186 4.22 34.65 -8.95
C ARG A 186 4.90 33.89 -10.10
N ALA A 187 6.14 34.26 -10.48
CA ALA A 187 6.85 33.59 -11.57
C ALA A 187 7.37 32.20 -11.20
N ALA A 188 7.84 32.00 -9.96
CA ALA A 188 8.30 30.71 -9.46
C ALA A 188 7.14 29.71 -9.33
N ASN A 189 6.02 30.16 -8.75
CA ASN A 189 4.82 29.30 -8.58
C ASN A 189 4.21 28.86 -9.93
N ARG A 190 4.36 29.65 -11.01
CA ARG A 190 3.90 29.25 -12.35
C ARG A 190 4.69 28.08 -12.92
N TRP A 191 6.01 28.06 -12.68
CA TRP A 191 6.85 26.95 -13.12
C TRP A 191 6.52 25.67 -12.35
N GLU A 192 6.28 25.79 -11.04
CA GLU A 192 5.89 24.66 -10.18
C GLU A 192 4.52 24.08 -10.55
N GLN A 193 3.55 24.94 -10.91
CA GLN A 193 2.26 24.50 -11.45
C GLN A 193 2.38 23.78 -12.80
N GLU A 194 3.24 24.26 -13.71
CA GLU A 194 3.46 23.61 -15.00
C GLU A 194 4.17 22.25 -14.82
N MET A 195 5.06 22.13 -13.84
CA MET A 195 5.67 20.86 -13.47
C MET A 195 4.62 19.87 -12.95
N LEU A 196 3.76 20.27 -12.02
CA LEU A 196 2.68 19.41 -11.53
C LEU A 196 1.75 18.97 -12.66
N ARG A 197 1.41 19.88 -13.59
CA ARG A 197 0.60 19.53 -14.76
C ARG A 197 1.25 18.43 -15.58
N ARG A 198 2.54 18.56 -15.88
CA ARG A 198 3.29 17.53 -16.64
C ARG A 198 3.36 16.21 -15.88
N GLU A 199 3.65 16.25 -14.59
CA GLU A 199 3.69 15.05 -13.75
C GLU A 199 2.32 14.34 -13.70
N THR A 200 1.21 15.10 -13.59
CA THR A 200 -0.15 14.52 -13.65
C THR A 200 -0.48 13.92 -15.01
N GLU A 201 -0.05 14.55 -16.11
CA GLU A 201 -0.27 14.05 -17.47
C GLU A 201 0.57 12.79 -17.75
N GLU A 202 1.82 12.75 -17.29
CA GLU A 202 2.68 11.57 -17.34
C GLU A 202 2.08 10.41 -16.54
N LEU A 203 1.57 10.68 -15.34
CA LEU A 203 0.92 9.68 -14.50
C LEU A 203 -0.38 9.16 -15.15
N ALA A 204 -1.18 10.04 -15.76
CA ALA A 204 -2.39 9.67 -16.49
C ALA A 204 -2.09 8.72 -17.67
N ARG A 205 -1.02 9.00 -18.44
CA ARG A 205 -0.55 8.16 -19.55
C ARG A 205 -0.01 6.82 -19.06
N LYS A 206 0.76 6.81 -17.98
CA LYS A 206 1.26 5.58 -17.35
C LYS A 206 0.09 4.70 -16.92
N LEU A 207 -0.91 5.27 -16.23
CA LEU A 207 -2.11 4.53 -15.85
C LEU A 207 -2.96 4.07 -17.03
N GLU A 208 -3.02 4.82 -18.13
CA GLU A 208 -3.70 4.37 -19.35
C GLU A 208 -3.00 3.15 -19.95
N GLN A 209 -1.67 3.16 -20.01
CA GLN A 209 -0.88 2.03 -20.49
C GLN A 209 -1.06 0.79 -19.61
N LEU A 210 -0.99 0.97 -18.28
CA LEU A 210 -1.24 -0.08 -17.30
C LEU A 210 -2.69 -0.59 -17.35
N SER A 211 -3.67 0.29 -17.57
CA SER A 211 -5.06 -0.09 -17.76
C SER A 211 -5.24 -0.96 -19.01
N ARG A 212 -4.55 -0.64 -20.11
CA ARG A 212 -4.56 -1.46 -21.33
C ARG A 212 -3.88 -2.81 -21.14
N GLN A 213 -2.77 -2.86 -20.40
CA GLN A 213 -2.04 -4.10 -20.10
C GLN A 213 -2.82 -5.00 -19.12
N THR A 214 -3.48 -4.40 -18.13
CA THR A 214 -4.20 -5.11 -17.06
C THR A 214 -5.68 -5.31 -17.37
N ASN A 215 -6.20 -4.68 -18.43
CA ASN A 215 -7.60 -4.62 -18.82
C ASN A 215 -8.56 -4.19 -17.68
N SER A 216 -8.11 -3.29 -16.80
CA SER A 216 -8.89 -2.82 -15.64
C SER A 216 -9.73 -1.58 -15.98
N SER A 217 -11.03 -1.67 -15.66
CA SER A 217 -12.00 -0.59 -15.85
C SER A 217 -11.80 0.56 -14.86
N GLN A 218 -11.40 0.25 -13.62
CA GLN A 218 -11.14 1.21 -12.55
C GLN A 218 -9.87 2.04 -12.84
N LEU A 219 -8.80 1.40 -13.33
CA LEU A 219 -7.59 2.13 -13.78
C LEU A 219 -7.90 3.08 -14.94
N ASN A 220 -8.83 2.69 -15.84
CA ASN A 220 -9.27 3.55 -16.94
C ASN A 220 -10.05 4.77 -16.42
N GLN A 221 -10.92 4.57 -15.43
CA GLN A 221 -11.65 5.67 -14.78
C GLN A 221 -10.70 6.64 -14.07
N ALA A 222 -9.71 6.13 -13.34
CA ALA A 222 -8.71 6.96 -12.69
C ALA A 222 -7.83 7.74 -13.69
N SER A 223 -7.39 7.09 -14.78
CA SER A 223 -6.66 7.75 -15.87
C SER A 223 -7.48 8.89 -16.51
N ARG A 224 -8.79 8.70 -16.69
CA ARG A 224 -9.69 9.75 -17.19
C ARG A 224 -9.82 10.92 -16.22
N SER A 225 -9.98 10.65 -14.92
CA SER A 225 -10.06 11.71 -13.90
C SER A 225 -8.75 12.52 -13.83
N LEU A 226 -7.59 11.86 -13.91
CA LEU A 226 -6.29 12.53 -13.97
C LEU A 226 -6.07 13.35 -15.24
N SER A 227 -6.48 12.82 -16.40
CA SER A 227 -6.42 13.55 -17.66
C SER A 227 -7.29 14.81 -17.64
N GLN A 228 -8.42 14.76 -16.92
CA GLN A 228 -9.28 15.92 -16.70
C GLN A 228 -8.65 16.89 -15.70
N ALA A 229 -8.02 16.40 -14.63
CA ALA A 229 -7.28 17.24 -13.67
C ALA A 229 -6.18 18.05 -14.35
N ALA A 230 -5.40 17.43 -15.25
CA ALA A 230 -4.36 18.11 -16.03
C ALA A 230 -4.92 19.22 -16.94
N ARG A 231 -6.12 19.02 -17.51
CA ARG A 231 -6.82 20.04 -18.32
C ARG A 231 -7.34 21.20 -17.48
N ASP A 232 -7.90 20.90 -16.31
CA ASP A 232 -8.40 21.90 -15.37
C ASP A 232 -7.22 22.79 -14.87
N MET A 233 -6.06 22.19 -14.61
CA MET A 233 -4.82 22.94 -14.29
C MET A 233 -4.32 23.80 -15.46
N GLN A 234 -4.46 23.32 -16.70
CA GLN A 234 -4.09 24.09 -17.89
C GLN A 234 -4.98 25.33 -18.07
N GLN A 235 -6.28 25.19 -17.84
CA GLN A 235 -7.23 26.30 -17.93
C GLN A 235 -6.94 27.38 -16.88
N SER A 236 -6.58 26.98 -15.66
CA SER A 236 -6.15 27.92 -14.62
C SER A 236 -4.87 28.69 -14.97
N SER A 237 -3.93 28.07 -15.68
CA SER A 237 -2.71 28.76 -16.13
C SER A 237 -3.00 29.74 -17.26
N ASN A 238 -3.91 29.36 -18.17
CA ASN A 238 -4.27 30.16 -19.35
C ASN A 238 -5.16 31.37 -19.00
N SER A 239 -6.06 31.25 -18.01
CA SER A 239 -6.87 32.36 -17.49
C SER A 239 -6.00 33.45 -16.85
N GLN A 240 -4.85 33.06 -16.31
CA GLN A 240 -3.88 33.98 -15.72
C GLN A 240 -2.93 34.63 -16.75
N GLN A 241 -2.64 33.97 -17.87
CA GLN A 241 -1.79 34.52 -18.95
C GLN A 241 -2.51 35.58 -19.81
N GLN A 242 -3.81 35.41 -20.05
CA GLN A 242 -4.61 36.36 -20.84
C GLN A 242 -4.81 37.73 -20.15
N GLY A 243 -4.56 37.82 -18.83
CA GLY A 243 -4.55 39.08 -18.09
C GLY A 243 -3.34 39.98 -18.42
N ASN A 244 -2.21 39.41 -18.86
CA ASN A 244 -0.97 40.17 -19.07
C ASN A 244 -0.83 40.75 -20.50
N SER A 245 -1.59 40.22 -21.47
CA SER A 245 -1.59 40.72 -22.86
C SER A 245 -2.57 41.87 -23.09
N GLN A 246 -3.59 42.04 -22.24
CA GLN A 246 -4.57 43.11 -22.39
C GLN A 246 -4.16 44.44 -21.71
N GLN A 247 -3.03 44.47 -21.01
CA GLN A 247 -2.47 45.72 -20.45
C GLN A 247 -1.71 46.55 -21.50
N GLN A 248 -1.33 45.97 -22.65
CA GLN A 248 -0.53 46.67 -23.67
C GLN A 248 -1.35 47.17 -24.87
N GLY A 249 -2.67 46.94 -24.90
CA GLY A 249 -3.53 47.25 -26.06
C GLY A 249 -4.60 48.34 -25.89
N GLY A 250 -4.65 49.05 -24.76
CA GLY A 250 -5.80 49.92 -24.42
C GLY A 250 -5.42 51.31 -23.93
N GLN A 251 -4.72 52.10 -24.74
CA GLN A 251 -4.45 53.53 -24.46
C GLN A 251 -5.42 54.43 -25.25
N GLN A 252 -6.72 54.37 -24.96
CA GLN A 252 -7.69 55.48 -25.17
C GLN A 252 -9.10 55.01 -24.79
N GLY A 253 -9.64 55.54 -23.69
CA GLY A 253 -11.03 55.35 -23.28
C GLY A 253 -11.17 55.35 -21.76
N GLY A 254 -11.42 56.52 -21.18
CA GLY A 254 -11.55 56.70 -19.73
C GLY A 254 -12.86 56.13 -19.17
N GLY A 255 -12.76 55.53 -17.99
CA GLY A 255 -13.89 55.11 -17.14
C GLY A 255 -13.57 53.86 -16.30
N GLN A 256 -13.38 54.02 -14.98
CA GLN A 256 -13.31 52.93 -13.98
C GLN A 256 -14.60 52.07 -14.00
N PRO A 257 -14.58 50.77 -13.57
CA PRO A 257 -13.64 50.14 -12.64
C PRO A 257 -13.02 48.81 -13.14
N GLN A 258 -11.68 48.73 -13.16
CA GLN A 258 -10.95 47.52 -13.59
C GLN A 258 -10.51 46.60 -12.44
N ALA A 259 -10.77 46.98 -11.18
CA ALA A 259 -10.43 46.17 -10.01
C ALA A 259 -11.37 44.96 -9.79
N ASN A 260 -12.65 45.08 -10.12
CA ASN A 260 -13.64 44.02 -9.88
C ASN A 260 -13.46 42.83 -10.85
N ASN A 261 -13.03 43.09 -12.08
CA ASN A 261 -12.81 42.07 -13.11
C ASN A 261 -11.53 41.24 -12.88
N GLN A 262 -10.56 41.78 -12.12
CA GLN A 262 -9.33 41.07 -11.75
C GLN A 262 -9.62 40.05 -10.64
N GLN A 263 -10.41 40.44 -9.64
CA GLN A 263 -10.77 39.62 -8.49
C GLN A 263 -11.72 38.46 -8.86
N GLN A 264 -12.56 38.66 -9.89
CA GLN A 264 -13.42 37.62 -10.46
C GLN A 264 -12.60 36.56 -11.25
N ARG A 265 -11.59 36.98 -12.02
CA ARG A 265 -10.69 36.05 -12.75
C ARG A 265 -9.74 35.26 -11.85
N ASP A 266 -9.25 35.87 -10.77
CA ASP A 266 -8.47 35.17 -9.76
C ASP A 266 -9.33 34.14 -9.00
N SER A 267 -10.64 34.40 -8.87
CA SER A 267 -11.60 33.44 -8.29
C SER A 267 -11.89 32.27 -9.24
N ASP A 268 -12.03 32.53 -10.55
CA ASP A 268 -12.21 31.48 -11.56
C ASP A 268 -11.00 30.53 -11.63
N GLY A 269 -9.78 31.07 -11.70
CA GLY A 269 -8.56 30.26 -11.71
C GLY A 269 -8.34 29.45 -10.42
N ASN A 270 -8.82 29.95 -9.28
CA ASN A 270 -8.76 29.21 -8.01
C ASN A 270 -9.81 28.08 -7.97
N SER A 271 -10.99 28.30 -8.56
CA SER A 271 -12.06 27.30 -8.66
C SER A 271 -11.65 26.11 -9.55
N GLU A 272 -10.94 26.37 -10.65
CA GLU A 272 -10.42 25.35 -11.57
C GLU A 272 -9.36 24.45 -10.89
N ARG A 273 -8.53 25.02 -10.02
CA ARG A 273 -7.52 24.27 -9.25
C ARG A 273 -8.12 23.40 -8.16
N LEU A 274 -9.19 23.84 -7.51
CA LEU A 274 -9.92 23.03 -6.54
C LEU A 274 -10.56 21.82 -7.23
N ARG A 275 -11.15 22.00 -8.42
CA ARG A 275 -11.64 20.89 -9.23
C ARG A 275 -10.54 19.91 -9.61
N ALA A 276 -9.36 20.40 -10.01
CA ALA A 276 -8.22 19.54 -10.30
C ALA A 276 -7.77 18.71 -9.08
N LEU A 277 -7.79 19.31 -7.88
CA LEU A 277 -7.46 18.63 -6.64
C LEU A 277 -8.52 17.60 -6.23
N ASP A 278 -9.81 17.89 -6.43
CA ASP A 278 -10.89 16.94 -6.21
C ASP A 278 -10.78 15.73 -7.14
N ARG A 279 -10.44 15.95 -8.42
CA ARG A 279 -10.17 14.86 -9.37
C ARG A 279 -8.95 14.02 -9.01
N LEU A 280 -7.88 14.65 -8.51
CA LEU A 280 -6.72 13.91 -7.98
C LEU A 280 -7.13 13.03 -6.79
N ARG A 281 -7.93 13.54 -5.85
CA ARG A 281 -8.43 12.76 -4.72
C ARG A 281 -9.36 11.63 -5.17
N GLU A 282 -10.25 11.89 -6.12
CA GLU A 282 -11.12 10.87 -6.72
C GLU A 282 -10.30 9.74 -7.35
N ALA A 283 -9.29 10.07 -8.16
CA ALA A 283 -8.39 9.08 -8.73
C ALA A 283 -7.61 8.31 -7.65
N SER A 284 -7.16 8.98 -6.58
CA SER A 284 -6.52 8.31 -5.41
C SER A 284 -7.45 7.30 -4.77
N ASN A 285 -8.71 7.67 -4.56
CA ASN A 285 -9.71 6.84 -3.92
C ASN A 285 -10.07 5.63 -4.79
N LEU A 286 -10.18 5.83 -6.11
CA LEU A 286 -10.41 4.74 -7.07
C LEU A 286 -9.25 3.73 -7.08
N LEU A 287 -8.00 4.20 -7.09
CA LEU A 287 -6.84 3.32 -7.02
C LEU A 287 -6.72 2.60 -5.67
N SER A 288 -6.95 3.30 -4.57
CA SER A 288 -6.93 2.72 -3.22
C SER A 288 -8.03 1.67 -3.04
N GLY A 289 -9.24 1.94 -3.54
CA GLY A 289 -10.32 0.95 -3.55
C GLY A 289 -9.99 -0.30 -4.37
N GLN A 290 -9.36 -0.12 -5.54
CA GLN A 290 -8.89 -1.24 -6.35
C GLN A 290 -7.78 -2.05 -5.65
N GLN A 291 -6.85 -1.36 -4.98
CA GLN A 291 -5.80 -2.01 -4.20
C GLN A 291 -6.38 -2.83 -3.05
N ASN A 292 -7.37 -2.29 -2.32
CA ASN A 292 -8.05 -3.00 -1.24
C ASN A 292 -8.79 -4.24 -1.77
N GLN A 293 -9.52 -4.14 -2.89
CA GLN A 293 -10.17 -5.30 -3.53
C GLN A 293 -9.15 -6.38 -3.91
N TRP A 294 -7.96 -5.99 -4.35
CA TRP A 294 -6.90 -6.95 -4.65
C TRP A 294 -6.35 -7.62 -3.39
N HIS A 295 -6.14 -6.86 -2.31
CA HIS A 295 -5.73 -7.40 -1.02
C HIS A 295 -6.77 -8.37 -0.44
N GLU A 296 -8.05 -8.02 -0.54
CA GLU A 296 -9.18 -8.85 -0.14
C GLU A 296 -9.20 -10.18 -0.91
N GLN A 297 -9.16 -10.12 -2.25
CA GLN A 297 -9.08 -11.33 -3.09
C GLN A 297 -7.87 -12.18 -2.73
N ARG A 298 -6.71 -11.55 -2.50
CA ARG A 298 -5.48 -12.27 -2.19
C ARG A 298 -5.55 -12.97 -0.84
N ILE A 299 -6.04 -12.31 0.21
CA ILE A 299 -6.18 -12.98 1.52
C ILE A 299 -7.23 -14.09 1.44
N ASN A 300 -8.33 -13.89 0.72
CA ASN A 300 -9.33 -14.95 0.51
C ASN A 300 -8.74 -16.16 -0.20
N GLU A 301 -7.91 -15.96 -1.25
CA GLU A 301 -7.17 -17.04 -1.90
C GLU A 301 -6.25 -17.80 -0.93
N LEU A 302 -5.57 -17.09 -0.02
CA LEU A 302 -4.73 -17.72 1.02
C LEU A 302 -5.55 -18.57 1.98
N SER A 303 -6.73 -18.07 2.38
CA SER A 303 -7.65 -18.78 3.27
C SER A 303 -8.20 -20.04 2.61
N ASP A 304 -8.62 -19.95 1.34
CA ASP A 304 -9.10 -21.08 0.56
C ASP A 304 -8.02 -22.15 0.40
N LYS A 305 -6.79 -21.75 0.11
CA LYS A 305 -5.64 -22.67 0.03
C LYS A 305 -5.34 -23.33 1.37
N ALA A 306 -5.31 -22.57 2.46
CA ALA A 306 -5.10 -23.13 3.79
C ALA A 306 -6.21 -24.11 4.18
N ALA A 307 -7.46 -23.80 3.84
CA ALA A 307 -8.59 -24.69 4.05
C ALA A 307 -8.50 -25.97 3.20
N ASP A 308 -8.01 -25.88 1.96
CA ASP A 308 -7.79 -27.05 1.10
C ASP A 308 -6.67 -27.95 1.65
N LEU A 309 -5.54 -27.38 2.07
CA LEU A 309 -4.45 -28.12 2.71
C LEU A 309 -4.92 -28.80 4.00
N ALA A 310 -5.71 -28.12 4.83
CA ALA A 310 -6.27 -28.70 6.04
C ALA A 310 -7.19 -29.90 5.74
N ARG A 311 -8.07 -29.78 4.72
CA ARG A 311 -8.94 -30.89 4.26
C ARG A 311 -8.15 -32.07 3.70
N ARG A 312 -7.10 -31.80 2.92
CA ARG A 312 -6.21 -32.85 2.39
C ARG A 312 -5.50 -33.59 3.52
N GLN A 313 -5.00 -32.86 4.51
CA GLN A 313 -4.36 -33.46 5.67
C GLN A 313 -5.30 -34.31 6.51
N GLU A 314 -6.57 -33.92 6.64
CA GLU A 314 -7.60 -34.77 7.27
C GLU A 314 -7.74 -36.11 6.53
N GLY A 315 -7.83 -36.10 5.20
CA GLY A 315 -7.84 -37.32 4.40
C GLY A 315 -6.58 -38.18 4.55
N ILE A 316 -5.40 -37.55 4.62
CA ILE A 316 -4.12 -38.23 4.86
C ILE A 316 -4.08 -38.88 6.25
N ALA A 317 -4.54 -38.18 7.28
CA ALA A 317 -4.59 -38.68 8.64
C ALA A 317 -5.53 -39.89 8.76
N ASP A 318 -6.72 -39.80 8.17
CA ASP A 318 -7.70 -40.89 8.17
C ASP A 318 -7.18 -42.13 7.42
N LYS A 319 -6.62 -41.97 6.21
CA LYS A 319 -5.99 -43.07 5.44
C LYS A 319 -4.84 -43.69 6.22
N THR A 320 -3.99 -42.89 6.85
CA THR A 320 -2.84 -43.37 7.63
C THR A 320 -3.30 -44.18 8.85
N LYS A 321 -4.36 -43.73 9.53
CA LYS A 321 -4.97 -44.45 10.65
C LYS A 321 -5.63 -45.76 10.22
N GLU A 322 -6.31 -45.77 9.08
CA GLU A 322 -6.90 -46.97 8.50
C GLU A 322 -5.81 -48.00 8.16
N MET A 323 -4.73 -47.57 7.50
CA MET A 323 -3.57 -48.44 7.21
C MET A 323 -2.92 -48.96 8.50
N ALA A 324 -2.81 -48.13 9.55
CA ALA A 324 -2.28 -48.55 10.84
C ALA A 324 -3.15 -49.65 11.49
N GLY A 325 -4.47 -49.56 11.36
CA GLY A 325 -5.42 -50.58 11.83
C GLY A 325 -5.40 -51.86 11.00
N GLN A 326 -5.39 -51.74 9.67
CA GLN A 326 -5.32 -52.86 8.73
C GLN A 326 -4.00 -53.64 8.84
N SER A 327 -2.89 -52.98 9.21
CA SER A 327 -1.60 -53.65 9.48
C SER A 327 -1.64 -54.66 10.63
N GLN A 328 -2.72 -54.66 11.45
CA GLN A 328 -2.94 -55.63 12.52
C GLN A 328 -3.85 -56.80 12.11
N GLU A 329 -4.51 -56.72 10.95
CA GLU A 329 -5.39 -57.79 10.47
C GLU A 329 -4.65 -58.81 9.57
N PRO A 330 -4.83 -60.13 9.79
CA PRO A 330 -4.04 -61.16 9.10
C PRO A 330 -4.43 -61.43 7.62
N ASN A 331 -5.41 -60.73 7.03
CA ASN A 331 -5.98 -61.09 5.72
C ASN A 331 -6.13 -59.92 4.72
N VAL A 332 -5.35 -58.85 4.87
CA VAL A 332 -5.41 -57.67 3.98
C VAL A 332 -4.78 -57.99 2.63
N SER A 333 -5.47 -57.63 1.54
CA SER A 333 -4.97 -57.83 0.18
C SER A 333 -3.80 -56.89 -0.10
N GLU A 334 -2.60 -57.45 -0.33
CA GLU A 334 -1.35 -56.71 -0.59
C GLU A 334 -1.46 -55.68 -1.73
N ARG A 335 -2.35 -55.95 -2.69
CA ARG A 335 -2.64 -55.07 -3.83
C ARG A 335 -3.35 -53.78 -3.41
N ALA A 336 -4.32 -53.88 -2.49
CA ALA A 336 -5.07 -52.72 -1.98
C ALA A 336 -4.18 -51.83 -1.11
N MET A 337 -3.29 -52.43 -0.31
CA MET A 337 -2.35 -51.67 0.51
C MET A 337 -1.32 -50.92 -0.33
N ARG A 338 -0.83 -51.50 -1.44
CA ARG A 338 0.04 -50.79 -2.39
C ARG A 338 -0.65 -49.61 -3.05
N GLU A 339 -1.92 -49.76 -3.43
CA GLU A 339 -2.70 -48.68 -4.05
C GLU A 339 -2.97 -47.53 -3.07
N ALA A 340 -3.35 -47.85 -1.83
CA ALA A 340 -3.53 -46.85 -0.77
C ALA A 340 -2.22 -46.10 -0.46
N LEU A 341 -1.08 -46.81 -0.47
CA LEU A 341 0.23 -46.19 -0.28
C LEU A 341 0.60 -45.23 -1.41
N SER A 342 0.31 -45.61 -2.66
CA SER A 342 0.56 -44.74 -3.84
C SER A 342 -0.24 -43.45 -3.73
N GLN A 343 -1.54 -43.55 -3.43
CA GLN A 343 -2.38 -42.37 -3.25
C GLN A 343 -1.90 -41.48 -2.10
N LEU A 344 -1.47 -42.09 -0.99
CA LEU A 344 -0.93 -41.33 0.15
C LEU A 344 0.36 -40.58 -0.22
N VAL A 345 1.23 -41.20 -1.03
CA VAL A 345 2.47 -40.58 -1.54
C VAL A 345 2.16 -39.36 -2.39
N ASP A 346 1.18 -39.49 -3.29
CA ASP A 346 0.75 -38.39 -4.16
C ASP A 346 0.13 -37.26 -3.33
N ASP A 347 -0.82 -37.60 -2.43
CA ASP A 347 -1.49 -36.63 -1.54
C ASP A 347 -0.48 -35.84 -0.68
N LYS A 348 0.54 -36.52 -0.13
CA LYS A 348 1.57 -35.86 0.70
C LYS A 348 2.53 -35.00 -0.11
N THR A 349 2.79 -35.35 -1.36
CA THR A 349 3.62 -34.54 -2.26
C THR A 349 2.88 -33.25 -2.59
N GLU A 350 1.60 -33.35 -2.98
CA GLU A 350 0.75 -32.18 -3.23
C GLU A 350 0.59 -31.29 -1.98
N LEU A 351 0.47 -31.90 -0.79
CA LEU A 351 0.40 -31.15 0.47
C LEU A 351 1.68 -30.36 0.74
N LEU A 352 2.86 -30.96 0.51
CA LEU A 352 4.15 -30.28 0.73
C LEU A 352 4.33 -29.10 -0.23
N ASP A 353 4.00 -29.30 -1.50
CA ASP A 353 4.13 -28.28 -2.53
C ASP A 353 3.15 -27.13 -2.27
N GLY A 354 1.89 -27.46 -1.97
CA GLY A 354 0.89 -26.46 -1.63
C GLY A 354 1.21 -25.68 -0.35
N LEU A 355 1.81 -26.31 0.66
CA LEU A 355 2.26 -25.62 1.87
C LEU A 355 3.38 -24.61 1.58
N ARG A 356 4.35 -24.97 0.73
CA ARG A 356 5.45 -24.08 0.33
C ARG A 356 4.93 -22.89 -0.48
N GLU A 357 4.02 -23.16 -1.41
CA GLU A 357 3.38 -22.11 -2.21
C GLU A 357 2.59 -21.16 -1.29
N LEU A 358 1.83 -21.71 -0.35
CA LEU A 358 1.08 -20.92 0.63
C LEU A 358 2.01 -20.04 1.47
N GLU A 359 3.10 -20.60 2.03
CA GLU A 359 4.07 -19.83 2.82
C GLU A 359 4.68 -18.67 2.00
N GLN A 360 5.06 -18.93 0.75
CA GLN A 360 5.59 -17.91 -0.14
C GLN A 360 4.55 -16.79 -0.39
N GLN A 361 3.30 -17.15 -0.64
CA GLN A 361 2.23 -16.20 -0.92
C GLN A 361 1.81 -15.40 0.32
N ILE A 362 1.81 -16.01 1.50
CA ILE A 362 1.62 -15.31 2.78
C ILE A 362 2.70 -14.24 2.95
N ASN A 363 3.99 -14.61 2.78
CA ASN A 363 5.10 -13.67 2.94
C ASN A 363 5.04 -12.50 1.95
N GLN A 364 4.71 -12.78 0.68
CA GLN A 364 4.53 -11.74 -0.33
C GLN A 364 3.36 -10.81 0.00
N SER A 365 2.23 -11.36 0.45
CA SER A 365 1.03 -10.59 0.78
C SER A 365 1.27 -9.72 2.02
N ALA A 366 1.90 -10.28 3.06
CA ALA A 366 2.27 -9.55 4.26
C ALA A 366 3.23 -8.38 3.98
N ALA A 367 4.25 -8.60 3.14
CA ALA A 367 5.20 -7.54 2.77
C ALA A 367 4.52 -6.38 2.03
N ARG A 368 3.54 -6.68 1.16
CA ARG A 368 2.78 -5.66 0.41
C ARG A 368 1.82 -4.90 1.31
N MET A 369 1.17 -5.60 2.23
CA MET A 369 0.18 -5.02 3.14
C MET A 369 0.82 -4.23 4.28
N ALA A 370 2.11 -4.39 4.55
CA ALA A 370 2.81 -3.69 5.63
C ALA A 370 2.73 -2.14 5.55
N GLY A 371 2.47 -1.56 4.38
CA GLY A 371 2.35 -0.11 4.19
C GLY A 371 1.00 0.46 4.64
N ASP A 372 -0.09 -0.20 4.24
CA ASP A 372 -1.45 0.33 4.36
C ASP A 372 -2.32 -0.48 5.35
N GLN A 373 -1.96 -1.74 5.63
CA GLN A 373 -2.75 -2.72 6.39
C GLN A 373 -1.86 -3.45 7.40
N LYS A 374 -1.52 -2.76 8.49
CA LYS A 374 -0.48 -3.19 9.44
C LYS A 374 -0.86 -4.46 10.21
N ASP A 375 -2.10 -4.56 10.66
CA ASP A 375 -2.56 -5.66 11.50
C ASP A 375 -2.76 -6.94 10.69
N ALA A 376 -3.41 -6.85 9.53
CA ALA A 376 -3.46 -7.97 8.58
C ALA A 376 -2.05 -8.44 8.17
N ALA A 377 -1.11 -7.53 7.91
CA ALA A 377 0.29 -7.88 7.61
C ALA A 377 1.03 -8.51 8.80
N ARG A 378 0.66 -8.16 10.03
CA ARG A 378 1.19 -8.77 11.25
C ARG A 378 0.66 -10.20 11.42
N ASP A 379 -0.64 -10.41 11.22
CA ASP A 379 -1.27 -11.72 11.34
C ASP A 379 -0.79 -12.69 10.26
N LEU A 380 -0.65 -12.24 9.01
CA LEU A 380 -0.05 -13.03 7.93
C LEU A 380 1.40 -13.41 8.25
N ARG A 381 2.21 -12.49 8.81
CA ARG A 381 3.57 -12.85 9.28
C ARG A 381 3.53 -13.87 10.42
N GLY A 382 2.55 -13.77 11.31
CA GLY A 382 2.30 -14.78 12.34
C GLY A 382 1.98 -16.16 11.77
N ALA A 383 1.14 -16.23 10.74
CA ALA A 383 0.82 -17.46 10.02
C ALA A 383 2.06 -18.10 9.37
N SER A 384 2.90 -17.29 8.70
CA SER A 384 4.18 -17.75 8.14
C SER A 384 5.14 -18.27 9.23
N ALA A 385 5.27 -17.53 10.33
CA ALA A 385 6.08 -17.96 11.47
C ALA A 385 5.58 -19.29 12.06
N MET A 386 4.27 -19.50 12.14
CA MET A 386 3.68 -20.77 12.60
C MET A 386 4.06 -21.95 11.71
N ILE A 387 4.04 -21.80 10.38
CA ILE A 387 4.47 -22.84 9.44
C ILE A 387 5.93 -23.28 9.74
N GLN A 388 6.79 -22.30 9.98
CA GLN A 388 8.21 -22.51 10.25
C GLN A 388 8.46 -23.09 11.65
N GLU A 389 7.83 -22.53 12.68
CA GLU A 389 7.98 -22.93 14.08
C GLU A 389 7.46 -24.35 14.32
N GLU A 390 6.30 -24.69 13.75
CA GLU A 390 5.76 -26.04 13.80
C GLU A 390 6.50 -27.03 12.88
N ARG A 391 7.43 -26.53 12.06
CA ARG A 391 8.21 -27.30 11.08
C ARG A 391 7.32 -28.20 10.22
N MET A 392 6.19 -27.65 9.76
CA MET A 392 5.14 -28.43 9.09
C MET A 392 5.68 -29.20 7.87
N ALA A 393 6.54 -28.56 7.07
CA ALA A 393 7.20 -29.21 5.93
C ALA A 393 8.08 -30.41 6.32
N ASP A 394 8.78 -30.35 7.47
CA ASP A 394 9.59 -31.46 7.96
C ASP A 394 8.71 -32.59 8.49
N LYS A 395 7.60 -32.27 9.17
CA LYS A 395 6.61 -33.25 9.62
C LYS A 395 5.98 -33.99 8.45
N ILE A 396 5.62 -33.29 7.37
CA ILE A 396 5.11 -33.93 6.14
C ILE A 396 6.12 -34.93 5.58
N LYS A 397 7.39 -34.52 5.43
CA LYS A 397 8.47 -35.40 4.94
C LYS A 397 8.73 -36.59 5.86
N GLN A 398 8.70 -36.37 7.17
CA GLN A 398 8.88 -37.44 8.15
C GLN A 398 7.72 -38.43 8.11
N GLY A 399 6.48 -37.93 8.07
CA GLY A 399 5.28 -38.76 7.93
C GLY A 399 5.32 -39.55 6.63
N PHE A 400 5.70 -38.91 5.52
CA PHE A 400 5.91 -39.57 4.23
C PHE A 400 6.88 -40.75 4.35
N TRP A 401 8.06 -40.54 4.93
CA TRP A 401 9.08 -41.58 5.11
C TRP A 401 8.59 -42.74 5.98
N LEU A 402 7.83 -42.44 7.05
CA LEU A 402 7.25 -43.45 7.93
C LEU A 402 6.19 -44.28 7.21
N SER A 403 5.27 -43.62 6.50
CA SER A 403 4.22 -44.28 5.71
C SER A 403 4.83 -45.19 4.64
N GLN A 404 5.82 -44.72 3.88
CA GLN A 404 6.47 -45.49 2.82
C GLN A 404 7.16 -46.77 3.34
N ARG A 405 7.62 -46.78 4.59
CA ARG A 405 8.21 -47.95 5.25
C ARG A 405 7.18 -48.91 5.84
N GLY A 406 5.89 -48.66 5.63
CA GLY A 406 4.80 -49.43 6.25
C GLY A 406 4.65 -49.16 7.75
N LEU A 407 5.27 -48.10 8.28
CA LEU A 407 5.18 -47.72 9.69
C LEU A 407 4.00 -46.76 9.94
N ALA A 408 2.84 -47.08 9.38
CA ALA A 408 1.65 -46.22 9.43
C ALA A 408 1.18 -45.93 10.87
N SER A 409 1.33 -46.91 11.79
CA SER A 409 1.01 -46.74 13.21
C SER A 409 1.90 -45.70 13.91
N THR A 410 3.16 -45.57 13.49
CA THR A 410 4.08 -44.55 13.98
C THR A 410 3.87 -43.20 13.30
N ALA A 411 3.35 -43.19 12.07
CA ALA A 411 3.01 -41.98 11.35
C ALA A 411 1.71 -41.33 11.86
N ALA A 412 0.71 -42.10 12.29
CA ALA A 412 -0.61 -41.59 12.63
C ALA A 412 -0.63 -40.44 13.67
N PRO A 413 0.15 -40.46 14.77
CA PRO A 413 0.21 -39.33 15.71
C PRO A 413 0.78 -38.06 15.07
N LEU A 414 1.77 -38.21 14.19
CA LEU A 414 2.38 -37.09 13.47
C LEU A 414 1.38 -36.46 12.48
N GLU A 415 0.55 -37.28 11.84
CA GLU A 415 -0.51 -36.79 10.95
C GLU A 415 -1.58 -36.01 11.70
N GLU A 416 -1.92 -36.41 12.93
CA GLU A 416 -2.88 -35.71 13.77
C GLU A 416 -2.31 -34.37 14.27
N ASP A 417 -1.04 -34.35 14.67
CA ASP A 417 -0.34 -33.10 15.03
C ASP A 417 -0.32 -32.11 13.86
N LEU A 418 -0.06 -32.60 12.64
CA LEU A 418 -0.04 -31.79 11.43
C LEU A 418 -1.45 -31.31 11.05
N ARG A 419 -2.49 -32.14 11.23
CA ARG A 419 -3.90 -31.75 11.07
C ARG A 419 -4.25 -30.58 11.99
N ALA A 420 -3.87 -30.68 13.27
CA ALA A 420 -4.11 -29.61 14.22
C ALA A 420 -3.32 -28.33 13.87
N GLY A 421 -2.09 -28.47 13.39
CA GLY A 421 -1.25 -27.36 12.93
C GLY A 421 -1.84 -26.60 11.74
N LEU A 422 -2.28 -27.32 10.71
CA LEU A 422 -2.94 -26.72 9.54
C LEU A 422 -4.30 -26.11 9.89
N GLY A 423 -5.02 -26.68 10.86
CA GLY A 423 -6.22 -26.05 11.43
C GLY A 423 -5.92 -24.69 12.05
N ARG A 424 -4.90 -24.60 12.92
CA ARG A 424 -4.46 -23.33 13.51
C ARG A 424 -3.97 -22.33 12.47
N LEU A 425 -3.26 -22.80 11.43
CA LEU A 425 -2.81 -21.96 10.33
C LEU A 425 -3.98 -21.32 9.60
N LYS A 426 -5.00 -22.12 9.29
CA LYS A 426 -6.25 -21.65 8.68
C LYS A 426 -6.90 -20.58 9.56
N ASP A 427 -7.08 -20.85 10.86
CA ASP A 427 -7.68 -19.90 11.80
C ASP A 427 -6.90 -18.57 11.87
N LYS A 428 -5.55 -18.63 11.79
CA LYS A 428 -4.68 -17.45 11.79
C LYS A 428 -4.82 -16.62 10.51
N ILE A 429 -5.05 -17.26 9.36
CA ILE A 429 -5.31 -16.56 8.09
C ILE A 429 -6.73 -15.96 8.11
N GLU A 430 -7.71 -16.64 8.69
CA GLU A 430 -9.05 -16.07 8.92
C GLU A 430 -9.01 -14.87 9.88
N GLU A 431 -8.12 -14.88 10.88
CA GLU A 431 -7.86 -13.71 11.73
C GLU A 431 -7.30 -12.54 10.91
N ALA A 432 -6.38 -12.80 9.99
CA ALA A 432 -5.87 -11.77 9.08
C ALA A 432 -6.96 -11.17 8.17
N ILE A 433 -7.97 -11.95 7.76
CA ILE A 433 -9.16 -11.43 7.04
C ILE A 433 -9.91 -10.45 7.94
N ARG A 434 -10.22 -10.85 9.18
CA ARG A 434 -10.94 -9.99 10.12
C ARG A 434 -10.17 -8.70 10.42
N SER A 435 -8.86 -8.80 10.65
CA SER A 435 -7.99 -7.63 10.87
C SER A 435 -7.93 -6.72 9.63
N PHE A 436 -8.02 -7.27 8.42
CA PHE A 436 -8.09 -6.49 7.19
C PHE A 436 -9.44 -5.76 7.03
N GLU A 437 -10.55 -6.44 7.32
CA GLU A 437 -11.89 -5.84 7.32
C GLU A 437 -11.98 -4.70 8.36
N GLN A 438 -11.50 -4.95 9.59
CA GLN A 438 -11.47 -3.96 10.68
C GLN A 438 -10.54 -2.77 10.37
N GLY A 439 -9.33 -3.01 9.84
CA GLY A 439 -8.43 -1.94 9.45
C GLY A 439 -9.01 -1.03 8.35
N GLY A 440 -9.84 -1.59 7.46
CA GLY A 440 -10.62 -0.81 6.50
C GLY A 440 -11.71 0.05 7.15
N GLU A 441 -12.38 -0.46 8.18
CA GLU A 441 -13.39 0.27 8.95
C GLU A 441 -12.78 1.40 9.78
N GLU A 442 -11.65 1.18 10.45
CA GLU A 442 -10.91 2.22 11.18
C GLU A 442 -10.50 3.37 10.26
N ASP A 443 -9.93 3.05 9.08
CA ASP A 443 -9.57 4.04 8.06
C ASP A 443 -10.78 4.85 7.61
N ASN A 444 -11.93 4.19 7.43
CA ASN A 444 -13.18 4.84 7.04
C ASN A 444 -13.73 5.73 8.15
N LEU A 445 -13.70 5.28 9.41
CA LEU A 445 -14.08 6.06 10.59
C LEU A 445 -13.17 7.28 10.78
N GLN A 446 -11.87 7.15 10.52
CA GLN A 446 -10.93 8.27 10.58
C GLN A 446 -11.22 9.30 9.49
N ARG A 447 -11.52 8.87 8.25
CA ARG A 447 -11.95 9.76 7.16
C ARG A 447 -13.28 10.44 7.48
N ALA A 448 -14.22 9.72 8.10
CA ALA A 448 -15.50 10.26 8.55
C ALA A 448 -15.30 11.35 9.62
N LEU A 449 -14.39 11.13 10.56
CA LEU A 449 -14.02 12.11 11.59
C LEU A 449 -13.45 13.39 10.96
N GLU A 450 -12.47 13.25 10.05
CA GLU A 450 -11.89 14.41 9.38
C GLU A 450 -12.92 15.19 8.55
N ALA A 451 -13.84 14.50 7.87
CA ALA A 451 -14.92 15.14 7.13
C ALA A 451 -15.90 15.86 8.08
N ALA A 452 -16.25 15.27 9.22
CA ALA A 452 -17.07 15.91 10.24
C ALA A 452 -16.41 17.18 10.80
N GLU A 453 -15.10 17.13 11.05
CA GLU A 453 -14.32 18.30 11.47
C GLU A 453 -14.33 19.41 10.43
N ARG A 454 -14.20 19.08 9.13
CA ARG A 454 -14.26 20.06 8.04
C ARG A 454 -15.64 20.70 7.92
N VAL A 455 -16.72 19.92 8.05
CA VAL A 455 -18.09 20.47 8.07
C VAL A 455 -18.27 21.42 9.26
N ARG A 456 -17.84 21.01 10.45
CA ARG A 456 -17.91 21.84 11.66
C ARG A 456 -17.13 23.14 11.52
N GLN A 457 -15.89 23.07 11.05
CA GLN A 457 -15.03 24.24 10.83
C GLN A 457 -15.63 25.19 9.78
N GLY A 458 -16.23 24.66 8.70
CA GLY A 458 -16.94 25.46 7.71
C GLY A 458 -18.15 26.19 8.29
N LEU A 459 -18.92 25.53 9.17
CA LEU A 459 -20.04 26.15 9.89
C LEU A 459 -19.57 27.24 10.87
N GLU A 460 -18.44 27.06 11.55
CA GLU A 460 -17.86 28.04 12.48
C GLU A 460 -17.18 29.23 11.79
N ALA A 461 -16.58 29.01 10.61
CA ALA A 461 -16.01 30.08 9.80
C ALA A 461 -17.10 31.03 9.27
N MET A 462 -18.29 30.50 8.93
CA MET A 462 -19.47 31.32 8.66
C MET A 462 -19.96 32.12 9.89
N ALA A 463 -19.55 31.73 11.11
CA ALA A 463 -19.94 32.34 12.38
C ALA A 463 -19.08 33.48 12.85
N SER A 464 -17.77 33.29 12.81
CA SER A 464 -16.79 34.24 13.32
C SER A 464 -16.82 35.59 12.60
N GLN A 465 -17.38 35.66 11.38
CA GLN A 465 -17.52 36.90 10.63
C GLN A 465 -18.80 37.70 10.97
N SER A 466 -19.82 37.09 11.59
CA SER A 466 -21.07 37.77 12.00
C SER A 466 -20.95 38.45 13.37
N GLY A 467 -20.12 37.91 14.27
CA GLY A 467 -19.97 38.41 15.65
C GLY A 467 -18.94 39.54 15.85
N GLN A 468 -18.04 39.79 14.89
CA GLN A 468 -16.89 40.67 15.11
C GLN A 468 -17.19 42.18 14.93
N GLN A 469 -18.40 42.56 14.51
CA GLN A 469 -18.79 43.96 14.31
C GLN A 469 -19.76 44.51 15.37
N GLY A 470 -20.25 43.68 16.30
CA GLY A 470 -21.22 44.07 17.33
C GLY A 470 -20.64 44.54 18.68
N GLN A 471 -19.31 44.57 18.85
CA GLN A 471 -18.69 44.81 20.17
C GLN A 471 -17.60 45.89 20.16
N GLN A 472 -17.77 46.92 19.33
CA GLN A 472 -16.93 48.12 19.36
C GLN A 472 -17.80 49.37 19.34
N GLY A 473 -18.64 49.52 20.37
CA GLY A 473 -19.63 50.59 20.40
C GLY A 473 -20.39 50.81 21.71
N GLN A 474 -19.82 50.57 22.89
CA GLN A 474 -20.26 51.27 24.13
C GLN A 474 -19.40 50.93 25.36
N GLN A 475 -19.27 51.92 26.25
CA GLN A 475 -18.49 52.02 27.50
C GLN A 475 -17.00 52.35 27.30
N GLY A 476 -16.47 53.50 27.70
CA GLY A 476 -16.95 54.46 28.71
C GLY A 476 -15.88 54.64 29.79
N GLN A 477 -14.88 55.45 29.47
CA GLN A 477 -14.11 56.35 30.34
C GLN A 477 -14.36 56.26 31.87
N SER A 478 -13.39 55.72 32.63
CA SER A 478 -13.06 56.16 34.00
C SER A 478 -11.78 55.51 34.53
N GLY A 479 -10.85 56.34 35.03
CA GLY A 479 -9.86 55.95 36.05
C GLY A 479 -8.44 55.65 35.54
N GLN A 480 -7.61 56.69 35.41
CA GLN A 480 -6.18 56.56 35.18
C GLN A 480 -5.44 57.31 36.29
N GLN A 481 -5.09 56.63 37.39
CA GLN A 481 -4.05 57.07 38.33
C GLN A 481 -3.62 55.93 39.28
N ALA A 482 -2.32 55.90 39.59
CA ALA A 482 -1.58 55.06 40.57
C ALA A 482 -1.16 53.67 40.05
N GLY A 483 0.12 53.28 40.05
CA GLY A 483 1.36 53.92 40.46
C GLY A 483 2.52 53.00 40.06
N SER A 484 3.58 53.57 39.50
CA SER A 484 4.85 52.89 39.27
C SER A 484 5.76 53.22 40.44
N GLU A 485 6.10 52.25 41.30
CA GLU A 485 7.43 52.12 41.92
C GLU A 485 7.55 50.91 42.86
N ASN A 486 8.76 50.32 42.83
CA ASN A 486 9.34 49.26 43.67
C ASN A 486 8.85 47.81 43.43
N GLN A 487 9.72 46.80 43.36
CA GLN A 487 10.92 46.62 44.18
C GLN A 487 12.05 45.84 43.46
N GLN A 488 13.26 46.27 43.76
CA GLN A 488 14.57 45.82 43.31
C GLN A 488 15.20 44.84 44.33
N GLY A 489 16.09 43.96 43.85
CA GLY A 489 17.11 43.24 44.63
C GLY A 489 17.10 41.73 44.39
N GLY A 490 18.19 41.01 44.13
CA GLY A 490 19.63 41.32 44.07
C GLY A 490 20.45 40.00 44.13
N GLN A 491 21.73 40.06 43.72
CA GLN A 491 22.87 39.14 43.97
C GLN A 491 22.94 37.79 43.19
N GLN A 492 23.95 37.60 42.32
CA GLN A 492 25.33 37.04 42.58
C GLN A 492 25.28 35.56 43.00
N GLY A 493 26.06 34.61 42.47
CA GLY A 493 27.23 34.58 41.60
C GLY A 493 27.83 33.15 41.61
N ASP A 494 28.79 32.92 40.71
CA ASP A 494 29.84 31.87 40.67
C ASP A 494 29.65 30.43 40.12
N GLN A 495 30.37 30.22 39.01
CA GLN A 495 31.37 29.18 38.64
C GLN A 495 31.15 27.69 38.94
N GLN A 496 31.38 26.85 37.90
CA GLN A 496 32.52 25.88 37.75
C GLN A 496 32.27 24.95 36.52
N GLN A 497 32.98 25.11 35.40
CA GLN A 497 34.16 24.37 34.90
C GLN A 497 33.96 22.89 34.46
N GLY A 498 34.29 22.59 33.18
CA GLY A 498 34.47 21.22 32.67
C GLY A 498 34.73 21.16 31.15
N ASN A 499 35.91 20.67 30.78
CA ASN A 499 36.60 20.70 29.47
C ASN A 499 36.22 19.52 28.53
N GLY A 500 36.48 19.65 27.20
CA GLY A 500 36.89 18.49 26.38
C GLY A 500 36.53 18.43 24.87
N ALA A 501 37.56 18.56 24.01
CA ALA A 501 37.77 18.01 22.63
C ALA A 501 36.83 18.48 21.49
N GLN A 502 37.25 19.20 20.43
CA GLN A 502 38.34 19.09 19.44
C GLN A 502 38.23 17.89 18.47
N GLY A 503 37.82 18.17 17.23
CA GLY A 503 37.88 17.30 16.06
C GLY A 503 37.87 18.14 14.78
N ASN A 504 38.92 18.01 13.99
CA ASN A 504 39.39 18.88 12.92
C ASN A 504 39.09 18.28 11.54
N SER A 505 38.75 19.10 10.54
CA SER A 505 39.09 18.84 9.13
C SER A 505 39.12 20.13 8.30
N GLN A 506 40.35 20.60 8.03
CA GLN A 506 40.73 21.56 6.98
C GLN A 506 40.51 20.95 5.60
N SER A 507 40.03 21.69 4.60
CA SER A 507 40.77 22.31 3.48
C SER A 507 39.79 22.27 2.27
N ALA A 508 39.76 23.12 1.25
CA ALA A 508 40.78 23.95 0.63
C ALA A 508 40.15 25.15 -0.12
N GLN A 509 41.05 26.02 -0.56
CA GLN A 509 40.91 27.40 -1.03
C GLN A 509 41.04 27.50 -2.55
N GLY A 510 40.42 28.53 -3.17
CA GLY A 510 40.78 29.05 -4.50
C GLY A 510 39.60 29.71 -5.24
N ASN A 511 39.34 31.02 -5.13
CA ASN A 511 39.81 32.14 -5.99
C ASN A 511 39.35 32.04 -7.47
N GLN A 512 38.88 33.06 -8.21
CA GLN A 512 38.88 34.53 -8.03
C GLN A 512 38.06 35.19 -9.17
N ALA A 513 37.78 36.50 -8.99
CA ALA A 513 37.40 37.53 -9.97
C ALA A 513 35.88 37.74 -10.17
N GLY A 514 35.32 38.94 -10.06
CA GLY A 514 35.87 40.28 -9.88
C GLY A 514 34.90 41.27 -10.56
N GLY A 515 34.52 42.35 -9.86
CA GLY A 515 33.82 43.48 -10.47
C GLY A 515 32.60 44.00 -9.71
N SER A 516 32.83 44.88 -8.73
CA SER A 516 31.96 46.04 -8.50
C SER A 516 32.72 47.27 -9.00
N PRO A 517 32.07 48.37 -9.41
CA PRO A 517 31.90 49.42 -8.40
C PRO A 517 30.70 50.39 -8.59
N TRP A 518 30.42 51.09 -7.49
CA TRP A 518 29.58 52.30 -7.31
C TRP A 518 28.06 52.08 -7.14
N GLY A 519 27.39 52.50 -6.05
CA GLY A 519 27.82 53.21 -4.85
C GLY A 519 26.88 54.38 -4.50
N THR A 520 26.32 54.35 -3.27
CA THR A 520 25.94 55.51 -2.41
C THR A 520 24.80 56.43 -2.90
N ARG A 521 23.98 57.12 -2.09
CA ARG A 521 23.95 57.47 -0.66
C ARG A 521 22.57 58.07 -0.34
N SER A 522 22.13 57.89 0.91
CA SER A 522 21.42 58.83 1.81
C SER A 522 20.49 59.92 1.25
N GLY A 523 19.30 60.05 1.85
CA GLY A 523 18.57 61.31 1.85
C GLY A 523 17.17 61.24 2.44
N THR A 524 17.05 61.22 3.78
CA THR A 524 15.82 61.62 4.48
C THR A 524 15.56 63.11 4.26
N PRO A 525 14.29 63.52 4.13
CA PRO A 525 13.84 64.61 5.01
C PRO A 525 12.51 64.26 5.70
N ASN A 526 12.54 64.46 7.01
CA ASN A 526 11.36 64.55 7.87
C ASN A 526 10.77 65.97 7.76
N GLY A 527 9.44 66.06 7.68
CA GLY A 527 8.67 67.31 7.70
C GLY A 527 7.18 66.98 7.81
N GLY A 528 6.70 66.80 9.04
CA GLY A 528 5.35 66.33 9.32
C GLY A 528 4.25 67.38 9.21
N LEU A 529 3.00 66.90 9.18
CA LEU A 529 1.78 67.52 9.70
C LEU A 529 0.68 66.45 9.83
N ARG A 530 0.59 65.88 11.04
CA ARG A 530 -0.58 65.69 11.92
C ARG A 530 -1.92 65.13 11.37
N ASN A 531 -2.41 64.12 12.13
CA ASN A 531 -3.79 63.64 12.37
C ASN A 531 -4.24 62.42 11.53
N GLY A 532 -4.51 61.20 12.04
CA GLY A 532 -4.51 60.63 13.40
C GLY A 532 -4.97 59.16 13.41
N LEU A 533 -4.49 58.39 14.40
CA LEU A 533 -4.94 57.08 14.97
C LEU A 533 -5.04 55.86 14.01
N ALA A 534 -4.61 54.63 14.31
CA ALA A 534 -3.99 53.93 15.45
C ALA A 534 -3.29 52.67 14.84
N GLY A 535 -2.11 52.22 15.28
CA GLY A 535 -1.96 51.40 16.48
C GLY A 535 -1.71 49.93 16.13
N THR A 536 -0.49 49.62 15.69
CA THR A 536 0.06 48.27 15.51
C THR A 536 0.12 47.52 16.84
N TRP A 537 -0.39 46.28 16.89
CA TRP A 537 0.09 45.26 17.82
C TRP A 537 0.49 44.00 17.04
N SER A 538 1.72 43.57 17.32
CA SER A 538 2.41 42.39 16.84
C SER A 538 2.30 41.26 17.86
N GLY A 539 2.03 40.02 17.41
CA GLY A 539 2.17 38.78 18.20
C GLY A 539 1.67 37.54 17.42
N ARG A 540 2.57 36.58 17.15
CA ARG A 540 2.46 35.36 16.31
C ARG A 540 1.79 34.17 17.06
N PRO A 541 1.74 32.92 16.51
CA PRO A 541 1.18 32.41 15.24
C PRO A 541 0.32 31.13 15.45
N GLY A 542 -0.59 30.79 14.52
CA GLY A 542 -1.20 29.44 14.47
C GLY A 542 -2.64 29.45 13.97
N ASP A 543 -2.87 28.70 12.89
CA ASP A 543 -4.15 28.08 12.51
C ASP A 543 -5.37 28.98 12.29
N ALA A 544 -5.52 29.50 11.07
CA ALA A 544 -6.85 29.84 10.54
C ALA A 544 -6.89 29.74 9.01
N TRP A 545 -7.58 28.70 8.55
CA TRP A 545 -7.91 28.43 7.16
C TRP A 545 -8.77 29.54 6.56
N ASN A 546 -8.20 30.35 5.67
CA ASN A 546 -8.97 31.23 4.81
C ASN A 546 -9.07 30.55 3.44
N GLN A 547 -10.06 29.68 3.25
CA GLN A 547 -10.39 28.98 2.00
C GLN A 547 -11.75 29.44 1.45
N GLY A 548 -11.74 29.99 0.23
CA GLY A 548 -12.88 30.60 -0.47
C GLY A 548 -13.02 32.08 -0.11
N GLY A 549 -13.31 32.95 -1.07
CA GLY A 549 -13.66 34.33 -0.76
C GLY A 549 -14.95 34.35 0.05
N TYR A 550 -14.84 34.29 1.38
CA TYR A 550 -15.97 34.49 2.28
C TYR A 550 -16.50 35.89 2.04
N VAL A 551 -17.72 35.96 1.51
CA VAL A 551 -18.38 37.23 1.29
C VAL A 551 -18.81 37.74 2.68
N PRO A 552 -18.25 38.86 3.18
CA PRO A 552 -18.57 39.35 4.51
C PRO A 552 -20.07 39.63 4.59
N ILE A 553 -20.79 38.95 5.50
CA ILE A 553 -22.20 39.24 5.74
C ILE A 553 -22.25 40.52 6.59
N PRO A 554 -22.71 41.65 6.03
CA PRO A 554 -22.83 42.87 6.80
C PRO A 554 -24.07 42.77 7.72
N PRO A 555 -23.93 42.96 9.03
CA PRO A 555 -25.02 42.76 9.99
C PRO A 555 -26.17 43.77 9.83
N ASP A 556 -25.89 44.93 9.22
CA ASP A 556 -26.79 46.08 9.18
C ASP A 556 -27.46 46.33 7.82
N ARG A 557 -27.27 45.45 6.82
CA ARG A 557 -27.96 45.56 5.53
C ARG A 557 -28.49 44.19 5.05
N PRO A 558 -29.61 44.16 4.31
CA PRO A 558 -30.02 42.96 3.62
C PRO A 558 -28.91 42.50 2.67
N LEU A 559 -28.59 41.20 2.70
CA LEU A 559 -27.58 40.61 1.81
C LEU A 559 -27.92 40.87 0.35
N THR A 560 -26.92 41.22 -0.46
CA THR A 560 -27.15 41.36 -1.90
C THR A 560 -27.36 39.98 -2.57
N PRO A 561 -28.04 39.91 -3.73
CA PRO A 561 -28.25 38.65 -4.46
C PRO A 561 -26.98 37.91 -4.88
N GLU A 562 -25.82 38.57 -4.86
CA GLU A 562 -24.50 37.97 -5.13
C GLU A 562 -23.90 37.34 -3.86
N GLU A 563 -23.99 38.03 -2.72
CA GLU A 563 -23.54 37.51 -1.41
C GLU A 563 -24.37 36.28 -1.00
N GLN A 564 -25.67 36.30 -1.28
CA GLN A 564 -26.57 35.15 -1.06
C GLN A 564 -26.18 33.93 -1.90
N ARG A 565 -25.75 34.14 -3.15
CA ARG A 565 -25.30 33.06 -4.05
C ARG A 565 -23.99 32.44 -3.55
N ALA A 566 -23.03 33.25 -3.15
CA ALA A 566 -21.75 32.76 -2.63
C ALA A 566 -21.93 31.93 -1.35
N ILE A 567 -22.81 32.36 -0.44
CA ILE A 567 -23.13 31.59 0.78
C ILE A 567 -23.85 30.29 0.43
N ALA A 568 -24.77 30.31 -0.54
CA ALA A 568 -25.47 29.12 -1.00
C ALA A 568 -24.52 28.10 -1.64
N GLU A 569 -23.52 28.55 -2.41
CA GLU A 569 -22.48 27.71 -2.99
C GLU A 569 -21.59 27.08 -1.93
N GLN A 570 -21.12 27.87 -0.96
CA GLN A 570 -20.29 27.40 0.14
C GLN A 570 -21.02 26.39 1.04
N TYR A 571 -22.31 26.63 1.30
CA TYR A 571 -23.14 25.69 2.03
C TYR A 571 -23.47 24.43 1.22
N GLY A 572 -23.57 24.54 -0.10
CA GLY A 572 -23.69 23.41 -1.01
C GLY A 572 -22.51 22.45 -0.90
N TYR A 573 -21.29 22.97 -0.82
CA TYR A 573 -20.08 22.17 -0.59
C TYR A 573 -20.12 21.44 0.76
N LEU A 574 -20.44 22.14 1.85
CA LEU A 574 -20.55 21.53 3.19
C LEU A 574 -21.64 20.46 3.24
N ARG A 575 -22.75 20.64 2.50
CA ARG A 575 -23.80 19.62 2.37
C ARG A 575 -23.30 18.38 1.65
N GLN A 576 -22.55 18.55 0.57
CA GLN A 576 -21.97 17.44 -0.18
C GLN A 576 -20.98 16.65 0.70
N GLU A 577 -20.12 17.36 1.43
CA GLU A 577 -19.17 16.75 2.35
C GLU A 577 -19.87 16.02 3.50
N ALA A 578 -20.89 16.63 4.11
CA ALA A 578 -21.72 16.00 5.13
C ALA A 578 -22.42 14.73 4.64
N SER A 579 -22.88 14.72 3.38
CA SER A 579 -23.53 13.54 2.80
C SER A 579 -22.57 12.37 2.60
N GLY A 580 -21.29 12.65 2.28
CA GLY A 580 -20.27 11.61 2.10
C GLY A 580 -19.85 10.91 3.39
N ILE A 581 -20.09 11.53 4.55
CA ILE A 581 -19.80 10.92 5.86
C ILE A 581 -20.69 9.69 6.09
N GLY A 582 -21.91 9.69 5.56
CA GLY A 582 -22.83 8.57 5.72
C GLY A 582 -22.30 7.28 5.12
N ASP A 583 -21.62 7.37 3.97
CA ASP A 583 -21.05 6.23 3.26
C ASP A 583 -19.78 5.70 3.96
N LEU A 584 -19.06 6.57 4.67
CA LEU A 584 -17.82 6.23 5.39
C LEU A 584 -18.07 5.57 6.76
N VAL A 585 -19.22 5.83 7.37
CA VAL A 585 -19.54 5.32 8.71
C VAL A 585 -20.01 3.84 8.71
N GLY A 586 -20.19 3.25 7.53
CA GLY A 586 -20.37 1.81 7.36
C GLY A 586 -21.61 1.23 8.06
N GLU A 587 -21.47 0.01 8.62
CA GLU A 587 -22.55 -0.74 9.28
C GLU A 587 -22.95 -0.20 10.67
N ASN A 588 -22.29 0.84 11.18
CA ASN A 588 -22.58 1.40 12.49
C ASN A 588 -23.92 2.16 12.46
N ALA A 589 -25.01 1.44 12.76
CA ALA A 589 -26.39 1.91 12.60
C ALA A 589 -26.69 3.18 13.42
N ASP A 590 -26.03 3.37 14.55
CA ASP A 590 -26.24 4.54 15.41
C ASP A 590 -25.53 5.78 14.86
N LEU A 591 -24.27 5.65 14.45
CA LEU A 591 -23.55 6.74 13.78
C LEU A 591 -24.20 7.10 12.44
N GLY A 592 -24.61 6.10 11.64
CA GLY A 592 -25.29 6.31 10.36
C GLY A 592 -26.62 7.07 10.52
N ARG A 593 -27.42 6.77 11.54
CA ARG A 593 -28.66 7.52 11.84
C ARG A 593 -28.37 8.98 12.23
N LEU A 594 -27.34 9.22 13.04
CA LEU A 594 -26.95 10.56 13.45
C LEU A 594 -26.48 11.40 12.27
N VAL A 595 -25.64 10.83 11.39
CA VAL A 595 -25.20 11.50 10.16
C VAL A 595 -26.39 11.81 9.26
N GLN A 596 -27.33 10.87 9.08
CA GLN A 596 -28.54 11.12 8.30
C GLN A 596 -29.42 12.22 8.89
N GLU A 597 -29.55 12.28 10.21
CA GLU A 597 -30.28 13.35 10.90
C GLU A 597 -29.58 14.71 10.72
N LEU A 598 -28.26 14.75 10.85
CA LEU A 598 -27.44 15.94 10.61
C LEU A 598 -27.55 16.43 9.16
N VAL A 599 -27.43 15.53 8.19
CA VAL A 599 -27.59 15.86 6.76
C VAL A 599 -29.01 16.34 6.46
N ARG A 600 -30.04 15.70 7.02
CA ARG A 600 -31.43 16.18 6.91
C ARG A 600 -31.61 17.56 7.52
N SER A 601 -31.03 17.81 8.68
CA SER A 601 -31.08 19.12 9.33
C SER A 601 -30.40 20.20 8.47
N MET A 602 -29.27 19.87 7.83
CA MET A 602 -28.61 20.76 6.86
C MET A 602 -29.42 20.94 5.55
N ASN A 603 -30.14 19.93 5.10
CA ASN A 603 -30.98 20.04 3.91
C ASN A 603 -32.22 20.91 4.16
N ASN A 604 -32.82 20.80 5.35
CA ASN A 604 -33.98 21.59 5.75
C ASN A 604 -33.62 23.05 6.06
N LEU A 605 -32.36 23.33 6.37
CA LEU A 605 -31.82 24.69 6.55
C LEU A 605 -31.52 25.32 5.20
N ASP A 606 -32.58 25.64 4.46
CA ASP A 606 -32.50 26.28 3.16
C ASP A 606 -32.31 27.80 3.35
N TRP A 607 -31.04 28.23 3.47
CA TRP A 607 -30.65 29.62 3.76
C TRP A 607 -31.24 30.65 2.77
N ALA A 608 -31.54 30.22 1.54
CA ALA A 608 -32.21 31.02 0.51
C ALA A 608 -33.69 31.35 0.82
N ARG A 609 -34.36 30.55 1.67
CA ARG A 609 -35.76 30.75 2.09
C ARG A 609 -35.90 31.56 3.37
N PHE A 610 -34.84 31.68 4.18
CA PHE A 610 -34.81 32.48 5.41
C PHE A 610 -34.50 33.96 5.11
N GLN A 611 -35.27 34.58 4.24
CA GLN A 611 -35.16 36.00 3.91
C GLN A 611 -35.82 36.85 5.01
N GLY A 612 -35.11 37.15 6.10
CA GLY A 612 -35.53 38.23 7.00
C GLY A 612 -35.22 38.11 8.49
N ASN A 613 -34.56 37.05 8.98
CA ASN A 613 -34.23 36.95 10.40
C ASN A 613 -32.81 36.41 10.67
N PRO A 614 -31.78 37.29 10.72
CA PRO A 614 -30.39 36.89 10.93
C PRO A 614 -30.13 36.23 12.29
N ALA A 615 -30.88 36.63 13.34
CA ALA A 615 -30.73 36.06 14.68
C ALA A 615 -31.20 34.60 14.77
N LEU A 616 -32.25 34.23 14.01
CA LEU A 616 -32.74 32.85 13.97
C LEU A 616 -31.75 31.93 13.23
N LEU A 617 -31.16 32.43 12.15
CA LEU A 617 -30.13 31.74 11.38
C LEU A 617 -28.87 31.47 12.21
N GLU A 618 -28.44 32.44 13.01
CA GLU A 618 -27.32 32.28 13.93
C GLU A 618 -27.60 31.22 15.01
N LYS A 619 -28.82 31.19 15.55
CA LYS A 619 -29.24 30.18 16.52
C LYS A 619 -29.26 28.77 15.92
N MET A 620 -29.83 28.61 14.72
CA MET A 620 -29.88 27.30 14.04
C MET A 620 -28.50 26.82 13.58
N ARG A 621 -27.61 27.74 13.20
CA ARG A 621 -26.20 27.43 12.90
C ARG A 621 -25.46 26.97 14.15
N ALA A 622 -25.62 27.66 15.27
CA ALA A 622 -24.99 27.26 16.54
C ALA A 622 -25.43 25.85 16.97
N GLU A 623 -26.74 25.57 16.85
CA GLU A 623 -27.29 24.24 17.12
C GLU A 623 -26.73 23.15 16.19
N LEU A 624 -26.60 23.44 14.89
CA LEU A 624 -25.93 22.54 13.94
C LEU A 624 -24.47 22.28 14.34
N THR A 625 -23.70 23.33 14.63
CA THR A 625 -22.30 23.22 15.02
C THR A 625 -22.12 22.34 16.25
N ASP A 626 -22.98 22.46 17.26
CA ASP A 626 -22.93 21.63 18.46
C ASP A 626 -23.26 20.16 18.16
N ARG A 627 -24.26 19.89 17.30
CA ARG A 627 -24.57 18.51 16.89
C ARG A 627 -23.44 17.87 16.05
N TRP A 628 -22.72 18.66 15.26
CA TRP A 628 -21.50 18.20 14.56
C TRP A 628 -20.34 17.91 15.52
N LYS A 629 -20.19 18.68 16.61
CA LYS A 629 -19.25 18.37 17.70
C LYS A 629 -19.58 17.05 18.39
N ASP A 630 -20.86 16.79 18.62
CA ASP A 630 -21.30 15.52 19.22
C ASP A 630 -20.97 14.32 18.31
N LEU A 631 -21.12 14.47 16.98
CA LEU A 631 -20.70 13.45 16.02
C LEU A 631 -19.19 13.23 16.08
N GLU A 632 -18.39 14.30 16.07
CA GLU A 632 -16.92 14.24 16.18
C GLU A 632 -16.47 13.49 17.44
N LEU A 633 -17.07 13.78 18.59
CA LEU A 633 -16.77 13.13 19.86
C LEU A 633 -17.14 11.63 19.85
N ARG A 634 -18.23 11.26 19.18
CA ARG A 634 -18.62 9.84 19.04
C ARG A 634 -17.69 9.10 18.08
N LEU A 635 -17.34 9.69 16.95
CA LEU A 635 -16.37 9.13 16.00
C LEU A 635 -14.99 8.94 16.64
N ARG A 636 -14.52 9.93 17.42
CA ARG A 636 -13.27 9.82 18.21
C ARG A 636 -13.34 8.73 19.26
N ARG A 637 -14.49 8.56 19.92
CA ARG A 637 -14.68 7.50 20.91
C ARG A 637 -14.61 6.14 20.24
N GLU A 638 -15.30 5.94 19.12
CA GLU A 638 -15.26 4.69 18.38
C GLU A 638 -13.82 4.33 17.97
N LEU A 639 -13.08 5.30 17.43
CA LEU A 639 -11.67 5.15 17.05
C LEU A 639 -10.73 4.87 18.25
N GLN A 640 -11.09 5.31 19.46
CA GLN A 640 -10.30 5.13 20.68
C GLN A 640 -10.69 3.88 21.48
N THR A 641 -11.82 3.25 21.18
CA THR A 641 -12.31 2.12 21.98
C THR A 641 -11.54 0.82 21.67
N GLU A 642 -10.74 0.79 20.58
CA GLU A 642 -10.07 -0.43 20.10
C GLU A 642 -8.54 -0.49 20.33
N GLU A 643 -7.86 0.59 20.71
CA GLU A 643 -6.56 0.45 21.40
C GLU A 643 -6.86 0.14 22.88
N PRO A 644 -6.46 -1.03 23.43
CA PRO A 644 -6.43 -1.20 24.88
C PRO A 644 -5.27 -0.35 25.41
N ASP A 645 -5.50 0.96 25.50
CA ASP A 645 -4.51 1.88 26.01
C ASP A 645 -4.39 1.63 27.51
N THR A 646 -3.27 1.01 27.81
CA THR A 646 -2.76 0.79 29.15
C THR A 646 -2.59 2.14 29.83
N VAL A 647 -3.60 2.49 30.64
CA VAL A 647 -3.45 3.33 31.83
C VAL A 647 -2.80 4.71 31.57
N ARG A 648 -3.64 5.69 31.26
CA ARG A 648 -3.46 7.06 31.78
C ARG A 648 -4.73 7.58 32.48
N LEU A 649 -5.23 6.79 33.43
CA LEU A 649 -5.99 7.32 34.57
C LEU A 649 -5.01 7.91 35.58
N ALA A 650 -4.50 9.11 35.29
CA ALA A 650 -3.92 9.93 36.34
C ALA A 650 -5.07 10.52 37.17
N ASN A 651 -5.30 9.89 38.33
CA ASN A 651 -5.97 10.41 39.53
C ASN A 651 -7.51 10.43 39.52
N GLN A 652 -8.10 9.31 39.96
CA GLN A 652 -8.82 9.22 41.25
C GLN A 652 -9.46 7.84 41.41
N GLU A 653 -8.67 6.81 41.71
CA GLU A 653 -9.23 5.61 42.31
C GLU A 653 -9.45 5.87 43.81
N ARG A 654 -10.72 5.93 44.22
CA ARG A 654 -11.08 5.73 45.62
C ARG A 654 -10.70 4.29 45.99
N VAL A 655 -9.69 4.16 46.83
CA VAL A 655 -9.33 2.89 47.46
C VAL A 655 -10.57 2.26 48.10
N PRO A 656 -10.93 1.01 47.77
CA PRO A 656 -12.06 0.32 48.39
C PRO A 656 -11.85 0.26 49.92
N GLU A 657 -12.86 0.62 50.72
CA GLU A 657 -12.74 0.79 52.18
C GLU A 657 -12.15 -0.43 52.91
N ARG A 658 -12.30 -1.64 52.35
CA ARG A 658 -11.76 -2.87 52.93
C ARG A 658 -10.23 -2.93 52.97
N TYR A 659 -9.54 -2.19 52.11
CA TYR A 659 -8.07 -2.14 52.10
C TYR A 659 -7.49 -1.03 52.99
N ARG A 660 -8.31 -0.07 53.42
CA ARG A 660 -7.86 1.03 54.29
C ARG A 660 -7.50 0.53 55.70
N ALA A 661 -8.28 -0.42 56.22
CA ALA A 661 -8.02 -1.05 57.52
C ALA A 661 -6.72 -1.86 57.54
N ILE A 662 -6.41 -2.58 56.45
CA ILE A 662 -5.19 -3.41 56.34
C ILE A 662 -3.94 -2.53 56.23
N VAL A 663 -4.03 -1.40 55.52
CA VAL A 663 -2.93 -0.43 55.40
C VAL A 663 -2.69 0.32 56.72
N GLU A 664 -3.74 0.70 57.46
CA GLU A 664 -3.57 1.29 58.80
C GLU A 664 -2.93 0.31 59.80
N GLU A 665 -3.26 -0.99 59.72
CA GLU A 665 -2.67 -2.02 60.57
C GLU A 665 -1.19 -2.28 60.22
N TYR A 666 -0.85 -2.22 58.93
CA TYR A 666 0.54 -2.28 58.45
C TYR A 666 1.38 -1.09 58.95
N TYR A 667 0.87 0.15 58.85
CA TYR A 667 1.58 1.33 59.37
C TYR A 667 1.62 1.39 60.90
N ARG A 668 0.61 0.85 61.61
CA ARG A 668 0.66 0.68 63.07
C ARG A 668 1.75 -0.30 63.49
N SER A 669 1.91 -1.42 62.79
CA SER A 669 2.94 -2.43 63.11
C SER A 669 4.36 -1.91 62.87
N ILE A 670 4.56 -1.10 61.83
CA ILE A 670 5.86 -0.44 61.56
C ILE A 670 6.15 0.69 62.56
N SER A 671 5.13 1.40 63.05
CA SER A 671 5.33 2.45 64.06
C SER A 671 5.63 1.90 65.46
N LYS A 672 5.28 0.63 65.75
CA LYS A 672 5.58 -0.06 67.01
C LYS A 672 6.92 -0.80 67.03
N SER A 673 7.63 -0.90 65.90
CA SER A 673 8.98 -1.48 65.84
C SER A 673 10.12 -0.44 65.98
N LYS A 674 9.77 0.82 66.30
CA LYS A 674 10.68 1.84 66.81
C LYS A 674 10.25 2.26 68.22
N GLN A 675 10.40 1.35 69.18
CA GLN A 675 10.69 1.67 70.58
C GLN A 675 11.85 0.80 71.04
#